data_AF-A0A954FER6-F1
#
_entry.id   AF-A0A954FER6-F1
#
_cell.length_a   1.000
_cell.length_b   1.000
_cell.length_c   1.000
_cell.angle_alpha   90.00
_cell.angle_beta   90.00
_cell.angle_gamma   90.00
#
_symmetry.space_group_name_H-M   'P 1'
#
loop_
_entity.id
_entity.type
_entity.pdbx_description
1 polymer ?
#
loop_
_entity_poly.entity_id
_entity_poly.type
_entity_poly.pdbx_seq_one_letter_code
_entity_poly.pdbx_strand_id
1 'polypeptide(L)'
;MSRFPRTPILKSCLFLLSAAMVLTPGQDILSAKMPGKKGSEKAAQKQKAPKVFSLEEGIADDVVLPFVPAKPRTPVDQKEIDSAAWYMTGRMREARNDFIGAYDAYEKAMEYNPNSIEIYRVLIRLASGLDKTEEAIEYAQKAVELDPEDYELMRKLGLHMAGQGRFEEAVTFLKKASDSPSIDKKSGVYVIIQHDQANLYERLGKKEEAAQCWEVVFRALTKPDDFTFEYNTRSQLEAKQGKLYERIGQSFLETDRLKLAVEAFNKAAESQKGRPGILKYHLAQVYYQSKQYQQALDSLQSYFDEQLQSKGRRAYEFLTEILTALNRSDDVIPQLEKLAEKDRFNRTLHYYLAEQYGENGRFDDAEKTYLESIGESSDTEGLAGLLSLYQKNQKYAKLIEILSKIVQTGDGVQKIQSNLEKMSKDPELVKGLIAEAEKLKKEDPPGVDVFSAFMIAKLASEADQKQAAAEFYQFAMDAAAKHEKPQIRGNWTLLILQEYSQLLREEDKYGELAVLLQKAVENPLLAPQRINLLYFLADARERNGETDAAIKVNEEARQAAPKFPLLDYQHAWIYYHSHDWDKAIVQMQNFIKKYPEQKERVYQVKMMLSNTYVQQGDIRKGEAVLEEMLADDPENPSINNDLGYL
;
A
#
# COMPACT_ATOMS: atom_id res chain seq x y z
N MET A 1 -32.47 -9.66 10.48
CA MET A 1 -32.37 -8.19 10.30
C MET A 1 -30.90 -7.79 10.32
N SER A 2 -30.21 -7.85 9.18
CA SER A 2 -28.84 -7.34 9.05
C SER A 2 -28.92 -5.89 8.56
N ARG A 3 -28.56 -4.93 9.41
CA ARG A 3 -28.34 -3.54 8.98
C ARG A 3 -27.20 -3.55 7.96
N PHE A 4 -27.48 -3.19 6.71
CA PHE A 4 -26.43 -2.93 5.74
C PHE A 4 -25.57 -1.77 6.27
N PRO A 5 -24.23 -1.88 6.28
CA PRO A 5 -23.38 -0.77 6.69
C PRO A 5 -23.56 0.39 5.71
N ARG A 6 -23.74 1.61 6.24
CA ARG A 6 -23.75 2.86 5.43
C ARG A 6 -22.56 2.84 4.49
N THR A 7 -22.80 2.97 3.18
CA THR A 7 -21.72 3.12 2.21
C THR A 7 -21.07 4.48 2.42
N PRO A 8 -19.79 4.56 2.82
CA PRO A 8 -19.10 5.85 2.97
C PRO A 8 -19.10 6.58 1.62
N ILE A 9 -19.13 7.92 1.65
CA ILE A 9 -19.08 8.82 0.48
C ILE A 9 -18.15 8.29 -0.63
N LEU A 10 -16.98 7.76 -0.24
CA LEU A 10 -15.96 7.21 -1.13
C LEU A 10 -16.42 6.05 -2.02
N LYS A 11 -17.18 5.08 -1.50
CA LYS A 11 -17.55 3.85 -2.25
C LYS A 11 -18.49 4.16 -3.42
N SER A 12 -19.34 5.18 -3.25
CA SER A 12 -20.28 5.63 -4.28
C SER A 12 -19.60 6.44 -5.39
N CYS A 13 -18.60 7.26 -5.05
CA CYS A 13 -17.86 8.04 -6.05
C CYS A 13 -16.82 7.20 -6.81
N LEU A 14 -16.20 6.19 -6.18
CA LEU A 14 -15.29 5.24 -6.85
C LEU A 14 -15.98 4.41 -7.96
N PHE A 15 -17.30 4.24 -7.88
CA PHE A 15 -18.08 3.56 -8.92
C PHE A 15 -18.01 4.32 -10.27
N LEU A 16 -17.84 5.65 -10.27
CA LEU A 16 -17.73 6.46 -11.49
C LEU A 16 -16.43 6.21 -12.28
N LEU A 17 -15.32 5.92 -11.60
CA LEU A 17 -14.02 5.69 -12.25
C LEU A 17 -13.85 4.25 -12.75
N SER A 18 -14.44 3.28 -12.04
CA SER A 18 -14.38 1.86 -12.43
C SER A 18 -15.44 1.48 -13.47
N ALA A 19 -16.65 2.05 -13.41
CA ALA A 19 -17.70 1.79 -14.39
C ALA A 19 -17.41 2.41 -15.77
N ALA A 20 -16.56 3.43 -15.85
CA ALA A 20 -16.08 3.98 -17.12
C ALA A 20 -15.05 3.07 -17.84
N MET A 21 -14.50 2.05 -17.16
CA MET A 21 -13.50 1.13 -17.74
C MET A 21 -13.96 -0.34 -17.85
N VAL A 22 -15.07 -0.74 -17.24
CA VAL A 22 -15.49 -2.15 -17.20
C VAL A 22 -16.94 -2.34 -17.65
N LEU A 23 -17.23 -2.02 -18.91
CA LEU A 23 -18.36 -2.60 -19.64
C LEU A 23 -17.97 -2.81 -21.11
N THR A 24 -17.08 -3.79 -21.34
CA THR A 24 -17.09 -4.54 -22.60
C THR A 24 -18.00 -5.74 -22.41
N PRO A 25 -18.94 -6.03 -23.33
CA PRO A 25 -19.78 -7.21 -23.23
C PRO A 25 -18.97 -8.45 -23.65
N GLY A 26 -18.88 -9.42 -22.74
CA GLY A 26 -18.47 -10.79 -23.05
C GLY A 26 -17.02 -11.11 -22.71
N GLN A 27 -16.77 -11.55 -21.48
CA GLN A 27 -15.76 -12.58 -21.23
C GLN A 27 -16.24 -13.53 -20.13
N ASP A 28 -16.43 -14.78 -20.54
CA ASP A 28 -16.60 -15.94 -19.68
C ASP A 28 -15.32 -16.18 -18.86
N ILE A 29 -15.44 -16.24 -17.53
CA ILE A 29 -14.37 -16.72 -16.67
C ILE A 29 -14.53 -18.23 -16.55
N LEU A 30 -13.90 -18.96 -17.48
CA LEU A 30 -13.69 -20.40 -17.35
C LEU A 30 -12.21 -20.75 -17.53
N SER A 31 -11.60 -21.19 -16.42
CA SER A 31 -10.49 -22.14 -16.31
C SER A 31 -9.14 -21.84 -16.99
N ALA A 32 -8.08 -21.72 -16.19
CA ALA A 32 -6.73 -22.09 -16.61
C ALA A 32 -5.98 -22.78 -15.44
N LYS A 33 -5.90 -24.11 -15.53
CA LYS A 33 -5.03 -24.98 -14.72
C LYS A 33 -3.57 -24.77 -15.11
N MET A 34 -2.67 -24.73 -14.13
CA MET A 34 -1.22 -24.93 -14.36
C MET A 34 -0.91 -26.43 -14.53
N PRO A 35 0.00 -26.83 -15.44
CA PRO A 35 0.53 -28.19 -15.47
C PRO A 35 1.86 -28.31 -14.70
N GLY A 36 1.97 -29.40 -13.95
CA GLY A 36 3.12 -29.75 -13.13
C GLY A 36 4.27 -30.47 -13.84
N LYS A 37 5.28 -30.76 -13.01
CA LYS A 37 6.54 -31.48 -13.24
C LYS A 37 6.39 -32.78 -14.04
N LYS A 38 7.41 -33.08 -14.85
CA LYS A 38 7.77 -34.46 -15.25
C LYS A 38 9.29 -34.65 -15.17
N GLY A 39 9.69 -35.68 -14.43
CA GLY A 39 10.97 -36.36 -14.63
C GLY A 39 10.84 -37.48 -15.67
N SER A 40 11.98 -38.02 -16.10
CA SER A 40 12.04 -39.33 -16.76
C SER A 40 13.44 -39.95 -16.66
N GLU A 41 13.51 -41.10 -16.00
CA GLU A 41 14.50 -42.15 -16.22
C GLU A 41 14.33 -42.78 -17.63
N LYS A 42 15.40 -43.36 -18.19
CA LYS A 42 15.34 -44.68 -18.84
C LYS A 42 16.73 -45.27 -19.13
N ALA A 43 16.76 -46.61 -19.11
CA ALA A 43 17.90 -47.51 -19.05
C ALA A 43 18.25 -48.19 -20.39
N ALA A 44 19.50 -48.70 -20.45
CA ALA A 44 19.88 -50.06 -20.92
C ALA A 44 19.98 -50.30 -22.45
N GLN A 45 20.84 -51.15 -23.01
CA GLN A 45 21.89 -52.13 -22.60
C GLN A 45 22.56 -52.63 -23.91
N LYS A 46 23.78 -53.20 -23.84
CA LYS A 46 24.16 -54.47 -24.53
C LYS A 46 25.58 -54.98 -24.16
N GLN A 47 25.64 -56.24 -23.71
CA GLN A 47 26.81 -57.14 -23.52
C GLN A 47 27.08 -57.93 -24.83
N LYS A 48 28.17 -58.70 -25.12
CA LYS A 48 29.46 -59.18 -24.54
C LYS A 48 30.28 -59.80 -25.72
N ALA A 49 31.61 -59.96 -25.71
CA ALA A 49 32.39 -61.13 -25.23
C ALA A 49 33.89 -61.03 -25.71
N PRO A 50 34.81 -61.99 -25.44
CA PRO A 50 35.56 -62.27 -24.20
C PRO A 50 37.12 -62.18 -24.36
N LYS A 51 37.86 -62.49 -23.27
CA LYS A 51 39.33 -62.38 -23.08
C LYS A 51 40.20 -63.36 -23.92
N VAL A 52 41.44 -62.93 -24.21
CA VAL A 52 42.62 -63.80 -24.52
C VAL A 52 43.82 -63.31 -23.69
N PHE A 53 44.64 -64.23 -23.17
CA PHE A 53 45.93 -64.02 -22.49
C PHE A 53 47.01 -64.88 -23.16
N SER A 54 48.24 -64.35 -23.33
CA SER A 54 49.57 -65.03 -23.27
C SER A 54 50.63 -64.15 -23.97
N LEU A 55 51.95 -64.14 -23.69
CA LEU A 55 52.87 -64.50 -22.58
C LEU A 55 54.26 -64.00 -23.06
N GLU A 56 55.13 -63.55 -22.14
CA GLU A 56 56.61 -63.38 -22.31
C GLU A 56 57.10 -62.18 -23.18
N GLU A 57 58.15 -61.40 -22.87
CA GLU A 57 59.11 -61.32 -21.76
C GLU A 57 60.02 -60.08 -21.97
N GLY A 58 60.55 -59.51 -20.88
CA GLY A 58 61.70 -58.59 -20.86
C GLY A 58 61.31 -57.09 -20.87
N ILE A 59 61.66 -56.24 -19.90
CA ILE A 59 62.78 -56.23 -18.95
C ILE A 59 62.24 -55.53 -17.69
N ALA A 60 62.56 -56.06 -16.51
CA ALA A 60 62.41 -55.33 -15.27
C ALA A 60 63.41 -54.18 -15.25
N ASP A 61 62.93 -52.94 -15.11
CA ASP A 61 63.66 -51.89 -14.41
C ASP A 61 62.64 -51.15 -13.54
N ASP A 62 62.75 -51.47 -12.25
CA ASP A 62 62.13 -50.89 -11.07
C ASP A 62 60.61 -50.71 -11.07
N VAL A 63 59.93 -51.66 -10.42
CA VAL A 63 58.73 -51.32 -9.66
C VAL A 63 59.16 -50.22 -8.69
N VAL A 64 58.75 -48.98 -8.96
CA VAL A 64 58.85 -47.90 -7.98
C VAL A 64 58.11 -48.38 -6.74
N LEU A 65 58.86 -48.90 -5.77
CA LEU A 65 58.29 -49.29 -4.50
C LEU A 65 57.61 -48.03 -3.96
N PRO A 66 56.30 -48.08 -3.63
CA PRO A 66 55.63 -46.91 -3.09
C PRO A 66 56.45 -46.44 -1.90
N PHE A 67 56.77 -45.14 -1.87
CA PHE A 67 57.52 -44.53 -0.79
C PHE A 67 56.90 -44.96 0.54
N VAL A 68 57.61 -45.81 1.30
CA VAL A 68 57.22 -46.23 2.63
C VAL A 68 57.83 -45.20 3.59
N PRO A 69 57.05 -44.24 4.10
CA PRO A 69 57.60 -43.22 4.97
C PRO A 69 58.20 -43.87 6.23
N ALA A 70 59.40 -43.43 6.61
CA ALA A 70 60.15 -43.95 7.77
C ALA A 70 59.37 -43.87 9.09
N LYS A 71 58.32 -43.03 9.14
CA LYS A 71 57.25 -43.09 10.13
C LYS A 71 55.94 -43.35 9.38
N PRO A 72 55.20 -44.44 9.69
CA PRO A 72 53.90 -44.66 9.08
C PRO A 72 52.99 -43.47 9.42
N ARG A 73 52.27 -42.98 8.41
CA ARG A 73 51.36 -41.84 8.57
C ARG A 73 50.32 -42.17 9.63
N THR A 74 50.10 -41.24 10.55
CA THR A 74 48.94 -41.33 11.42
C THR A 74 47.67 -41.03 10.61
N PRO A 75 46.49 -41.48 11.08
CA PRO A 75 45.23 -41.08 10.47
C PRO A 75 45.02 -39.56 10.40
N VAL A 76 45.67 -38.79 11.30
CA VAL A 76 45.64 -37.33 11.28
C VAL A 76 46.49 -36.78 10.13
N ASP A 77 47.73 -37.26 9.98
CA ASP A 77 48.61 -36.87 8.86
C ASP A 77 47.97 -37.17 7.50
N GLN A 78 47.25 -38.29 7.40
CA GLN A 78 46.56 -38.67 6.17
C GLN A 78 45.41 -37.71 5.85
N LYS A 79 44.61 -37.31 6.85
CA LYS A 79 43.55 -36.31 6.67
C LYS A 79 44.09 -34.93 6.27
N GLU A 80 45.21 -34.49 6.85
CA GLU A 80 45.83 -33.21 6.48
C GLU A 80 46.31 -33.21 5.02
N ILE A 81 46.94 -34.31 4.58
CA ILE A 81 47.37 -34.49 3.19
C ILE A 81 46.18 -34.53 2.24
N ASP A 82 45.12 -35.28 2.58
CA ASP A 82 43.92 -35.40 1.75
C ASP A 82 43.21 -34.04 1.64
N SER A 83 43.10 -33.29 2.75
CA SER A 83 42.58 -31.92 2.75
C SER A 83 43.39 -31.00 1.84
N ALA A 84 44.72 -31.00 1.96
CA ALA A 84 45.60 -30.17 1.14
C ALA A 84 45.51 -30.55 -0.36
N ALA A 85 45.39 -31.84 -0.70
CA ALA A 85 45.22 -32.30 -2.07
C ALA A 85 43.89 -31.84 -2.68
N TRP A 86 42.80 -31.91 -1.92
CA TRP A 86 41.50 -31.40 -2.33
C TRP A 86 41.50 -29.87 -2.46
N TYR A 87 42.15 -29.15 -1.54
CA TYR A 87 42.32 -27.70 -1.61
C TYR A 87 43.08 -27.27 -2.88
N MET A 88 44.18 -27.95 -3.22
CA MET A 88 44.93 -27.69 -4.46
C MET A 88 44.11 -28.04 -5.71
N THR A 89 43.26 -29.07 -5.65
CA THR A 89 42.30 -29.38 -6.72
C THR A 89 41.31 -28.24 -6.92
N GLY A 90 40.77 -27.67 -5.84
CA GLY A 90 39.90 -26.48 -5.88
C GLY A 90 40.60 -25.30 -6.53
N ARG A 91 41.83 -24.98 -6.09
CA ARG A 91 42.66 -23.91 -6.67
C ARG A 91 42.89 -24.06 -8.17
N MET A 92 43.14 -25.28 -8.63
CA MET A 92 43.36 -25.56 -10.05
C MET A 92 42.09 -25.42 -10.89
N ARG A 93 40.92 -25.77 -10.33
CA ARG A 93 39.63 -25.60 -10.99
C ARG A 93 39.21 -24.13 -11.06
N GLU A 94 39.45 -23.35 -10.00
CA GLU A 94 39.25 -21.89 -10.03
C GLU A 94 40.11 -21.23 -11.12
N ALA A 95 41.37 -21.63 -11.26
CA ALA A 95 42.26 -21.11 -12.32
C ALA A 95 41.76 -21.44 -13.74
N ARG A 96 40.88 -22.43 -13.88
CA ARG A 96 40.21 -22.81 -15.14
C ARG A 96 38.79 -22.24 -15.26
N ASN A 97 38.38 -21.36 -14.34
CA ASN A 97 37.02 -20.82 -14.22
C ASN A 97 35.92 -21.88 -14.00
N ASP A 98 36.27 -23.07 -13.52
CA ASP A 98 35.30 -24.09 -13.08
C ASP A 98 34.92 -23.85 -11.62
N PHE A 99 34.05 -22.86 -11.38
CA PHE A 99 33.68 -22.42 -10.03
C PHE A 99 32.84 -23.46 -9.26
N ILE A 100 31.99 -24.22 -9.96
CA ILE A 100 31.17 -25.28 -9.34
C ILE A 100 32.07 -26.45 -8.92
N GLY A 101 32.93 -26.94 -9.82
CA GLY A 101 33.85 -28.02 -9.47
C GLY A 101 34.92 -27.59 -8.45
N ALA A 102 35.29 -26.30 -8.43
CA ALA A 102 36.14 -25.75 -7.38
C ALA A 102 35.45 -25.78 -6.02
N TYR A 103 34.19 -25.35 -5.95
CA TYR A 103 33.38 -25.39 -4.73
C TYR A 103 33.29 -26.82 -4.17
N ASP A 104 32.95 -27.82 -5.00
CA ASP A 104 32.89 -29.24 -4.59
C ASP A 104 34.23 -29.75 -4.05
N ALA A 105 35.35 -29.31 -4.63
CA ALA A 105 36.68 -29.70 -4.19
C ALA A 105 37.07 -29.06 -2.86
N TYR A 106 36.65 -27.82 -2.61
CA TYR A 106 36.88 -27.16 -1.32
C TYR A 106 35.96 -27.70 -0.21
N GLU A 107 34.72 -28.12 -0.51
CA GLU A 107 33.87 -28.81 0.45
C GLU A 107 34.49 -30.14 0.90
N LYS A 108 35.03 -30.92 -0.04
CA LYS A 108 35.81 -32.12 0.31
C LYS A 108 37.04 -31.78 1.15
N ALA A 109 37.75 -30.69 0.84
CA ALA A 109 38.89 -30.27 1.64
C ALA A 109 38.48 -29.95 3.09
N MET A 110 37.31 -29.32 3.28
CA MET A 110 36.70 -29.01 4.58
C MET A 110 36.30 -30.29 5.35
N GLU A 111 35.77 -31.32 4.68
CA GLU A 111 35.44 -32.61 5.32
C GLU A 111 36.67 -33.25 5.99
N TYR A 112 37.85 -33.14 5.36
CA TYR A 112 39.10 -33.65 5.92
C TYR A 112 39.74 -32.74 6.97
N ASN A 113 39.60 -31.41 6.81
CA ASN A 113 40.12 -30.42 7.77
C ASN A 113 39.07 -29.34 8.09
N PRO A 114 38.13 -29.63 9.01
CA PRO A 114 37.04 -28.72 9.34
C PRO A 114 37.47 -27.51 10.18
N ASN A 115 38.75 -27.41 10.57
CA ASN A 115 39.28 -26.31 11.37
C ASN A 115 40.16 -25.35 10.56
N SER A 116 40.24 -25.53 9.23
CA SER A 116 41.07 -24.66 8.37
C SER A 116 40.30 -23.43 7.92
N ILE A 117 40.64 -22.27 8.49
CA ILE A 117 39.98 -21.00 8.15
C ILE A 117 40.12 -20.62 6.67
N GLU A 118 41.26 -20.95 6.05
CA GLU A 118 41.53 -20.65 4.64
C GLU A 118 40.56 -21.37 3.70
N ILE A 119 40.13 -22.59 4.06
CA ILE A 119 39.12 -23.34 3.30
C ILE A 119 37.77 -22.61 3.38
N TYR A 120 37.36 -22.19 4.58
CA TYR A 120 36.11 -21.45 4.75
C TYR A 120 36.14 -20.10 4.02
N ARG A 121 37.24 -19.34 4.06
CA ARG A 121 37.35 -18.06 3.31
C ARG A 121 37.06 -18.23 1.82
N VAL A 122 37.58 -19.30 1.22
CA VAL A 122 37.36 -19.58 -0.20
C VAL A 122 35.94 -20.10 -0.46
N LEU A 123 35.42 -20.97 0.40
CA LEU A 123 34.04 -21.46 0.33
C LEU A 123 33.02 -20.32 0.43
N ILE A 124 33.20 -19.37 1.35
CA ILE A 124 32.33 -18.19 1.47
C ILE A 124 32.30 -17.41 0.16
N ARG A 125 33.47 -17.08 -0.39
CA ARG A 125 33.59 -16.33 -1.65
C ARG A 125 32.92 -17.06 -2.82
N LEU A 126 33.13 -18.36 -2.96
CA LEU A 126 32.55 -19.16 -4.04
C LEU A 126 31.05 -19.37 -3.87
N ALA A 127 30.59 -19.68 -2.65
CA ALA A 127 29.17 -19.82 -2.33
C ALA A 127 28.41 -18.54 -2.67
N SER A 128 28.93 -17.38 -2.24
CA SER A 128 28.37 -16.07 -2.60
C SER A 128 28.29 -15.84 -4.12
N GLY A 129 29.32 -16.26 -4.87
CA GLY A 129 29.35 -16.11 -6.33
C GLY A 129 28.45 -17.09 -7.09
N LEU A 130 28.10 -18.21 -6.47
CA LEU A 130 27.22 -19.27 -7.02
C LEU A 130 25.76 -19.11 -6.55
N ASP A 131 25.40 -17.99 -5.92
CA ASP A 131 24.07 -17.72 -5.35
C ASP A 131 23.65 -18.73 -4.26
N LYS A 132 24.64 -19.35 -3.62
CA LYS A 132 24.54 -20.30 -2.51
C LYS A 132 24.58 -19.55 -1.17
N THR A 133 23.64 -18.63 -1.00
CA THR A 133 23.70 -17.59 0.03
C THR A 133 23.67 -18.14 1.47
N GLU A 134 22.80 -19.12 1.76
CA GLU A 134 22.71 -19.67 3.13
C GLU A 134 23.97 -20.46 3.51
N GLU A 135 24.52 -21.23 2.59
CA GLU A 135 25.75 -22.00 2.79
C GLU A 135 26.95 -21.05 3.02
N ALA A 136 27.02 -19.93 2.29
CA ALA A 136 28.03 -18.90 2.51
C ALA A 136 27.98 -18.35 3.94
N ILE A 137 26.78 -18.22 4.50
CA ILE A 137 26.54 -17.70 5.85
C ILE A 137 26.93 -18.73 6.92
N GLU A 138 26.57 -20.00 6.72
CA GLU A 138 27.00 -21.10 7.59
C GLU A 138 28.53 -21.21 7.64
N TYR A 139 29.19 -21.19 6.47
CA TYR A 139 30.65 -21.21 6.39
C TYR A 139 31.30 -20.01 7.07
N ALA A 140 30.70 -18.83 6.94
CA ALA A 140 31.22 -17.63 7.55
C ALA A 140 31.03 -17.60 9.07
N GLN A 141 29.94 -18.16 9.59
CA GLN A 141 29.76 -18.38 11.03
C GLN A 141 30.85 -19.32 11.56
N LYS A 142 31.12 -20.43 10.87
CA LYS A 142 32.23 -21.33 11.23
C LYS A 142 33.59 -20.68 11.19
N ALA A 143 33.88 -19.88 10.15
CA ALA A 143 35.14 -19.18 10.07
C ALA A 143 35.36 -18.19 11.22
N VAL A 144 34.30 -17.51 11.66
CA VAL A 144 34.32 -16.61 12.83
C VAL A 144 34.44 -17.38 14.16
N GLU A 145 33.89 -18.59 14.26
CA GLU A 145 34.13 -19.47 15.41
C GLU A 145 35.60 -19.91 15.53
N LEU A 146 36.27 -20.11 14.38
CA LEU A 146 37.66 -20.58 14.32
C LEU A 146 38.68 -19.45 14.56
N ASP A 147 38.40 -18.24 14.10
CA ASP A 147 39.18 -17.04 14.40
C ASP A 147 38.25 -15.90 14.85
N PRO A 148 37.96 -15.82 16.16
CA PRO A 148 37.13 -14.77 16.72
C PRO A 148 37.75 -13.37 16.65
N GLU A 149 39.01 -13.22 16.26
CA GLU A 149 39.69 -11.92 16.20
C GLU A 149 39.76 -11.34 14.79
N ASP A 150 39.41 -12.09 13.75
CA ASP A 150 39.43 -11.61 12.36
C ASP A 150 38.26 -10.66 12.04
N TYR A 151 38.45 -9.40 12.38
CA TYR A 151 37.49 -8.33 12.09
C TYR A 151 37.30 -8.08 10.59
N GLU A 152 38.29 -8.38 9.73
CA GLU A 152 38.15 -8.18 8.28
C GLU A 152 37.16 -9.16 7.68
N LEU A 153 37.23 -10.43 8.11
CA LEU A 153 36.31 -11.46 7.70
C LEU A 153 34.90 -11.17 8.20
N MET A 154 34.77 -10.77 9.48
CA MET A 154 33.49 -10.35 10.05
C MET A 154 32.87 -9.18 9.27
N ARG A 155 33.67 -8.16 8.90
CA ARG A 155 33.19 -7.04 8.10
C ARG A 155 32.73 -7.48 6.70
N LYS A 156 33.54 -8.28 6.00
CA LYS A 156 33.19 -8.80 4.66
C LYS A 156 31.89 -9.59 4.70
N LEU A 157 31.69 -10.42 5.72
CA LEU A 157 30.46 -11.16 5.92
C LEU A 157 29.26 -10.23 6.17
N GLY A 158 29.42 -9.25 7.07
CA GLY A 158 28.36 -8.28 7.35
C GLY A 158 27.91 -7.53 6.09
N LEU A 159 28.85 -7.13 5.23
CA LEU A 159 28.53 -6.51 3.94
C LEU A 159 27.85 -7.46 2.96
N HIS A 160 28.24 -8.73 2.93
CA HIS A 160 27.59 -9.73 2.09
C HIS A 160 26.12 -9.92 2.52
N MET A 161 25.86 -10.07 3.83
CA MET A 161 24.51 -10.16 4.39
C MET A 161 23.67 -8.91 4.10
N ALA A 162 24.27 -7.72 4.20
CA ALA A 162 23.60 -6.47 3.85
C ALA A 162 23.20 -6.41 2.37
N GLY A 163 24.03 -6.94 1.46
CA GLY A 163 23.71 -7.06 0.04
C GLY A 163 22.48 -7.93 -0.23
N GLN A 164 22.18 -8.86 0.67
CA GLN A 164 21.03 -9.77 0.62
C GLN A 164 19.80 -9.25 1.39
N GLY A 165 19.85 -8.03 1.93
CA GLY A 165 18.76 -7.43 2.71
C GLY A 165 18.65 -7.91 4.16
N ARG A 166 19.57 -8.75 4.65
CA ARG A 166 19.62 -9.25 6.04
C ARG A 166 20.34 -8.25 6.96
N PHE A 167 19.72 -7.08 7.16
CA PHE A 167 20.37 -5.93 7.79
C PHE A 167 20.68 -6.13 9.29
N GLU A 168 19.83 -6.81 10.04
CA GLU A 168 20.01 -7.07 11.48
C GLU A 168 21.22 -7.97 11.76
N GLU A 169 21.39 -9.01 10.95
CA GLU A 169 22.52 -9.94 11.05
C GLU A 169 23.81 -9.26 10.57
N ALA A 170 23.74 -8.51 9.47
CA ALA A 170 24.86 -7.73 8.97
C ALA A 170 25.45 -6.80 10.04
N VAL A 171 24.59 -6.08 10.77
CA VAL A 171 24.99 -5.21 11.87
C VAL A 171 25.62 -6.00 13.01
N THR A 172 25.12 -7.20 13.32
CA THR A 172 25.68 -8.05 14.37
C THR A 172 27.14 -8.42 14.07
N PHE A 173 27.44 -8.81 12.83
CA PHE A 173 28.82 -9.12 12.43
C PHE A 173 29.71 -7.89 12.34
N LEU A 174 29.20 -6.77 11.83
CA LEU A 174 29.97 -5.54 11.83
C LEU A 174 30.28 -5.07 13.25
N LYS A 175 29.37 -5.25 14.21
CA LYS A 175 29.59 -4.93 15.63
C LYS A 175 30.69 -5.81 16.23
N LYS A 176 30.65 -7.13 15.98
CA LYS A 176 31.75 -8.02 16.37
C LYS A 176 33.08 -7.57 15.77
N ALA A 177 33.08 -7.15 14.49
CA ALA A 177 34.27 -6.63 13.83
C ALA A 177 34.82 -5.36 14.54
N SER A 178 33.97 -4.41 14.90
CA SER A 178 34.38 -3.19 15.60
C SER A 178 34.78 -3.42 17.07
N ASP A 179 34.30 -4.50 17.67
CA ASP A 179 34.56 -4.88 19.07
C ASP A 179 35.76 -5.85 19.20
N SER A 180 36.32 -6.33 18.07
CA SER A 180 37.46 -7.26 18.07
C SER A 180 38.66 -6.67 18.83
N PRO A 181 39.34 -7.43 19.72
CA PRO A 181 40.52 -6.94 20.43
C PRO A 181 41.70 -6.58 19.51
N SER A 182 41.75 -7.16 18.32
CA SER A 182 42.85 -6.99 17.36
C SER A 182 42.70 -5.74 16.47
N ILE A 183 41.55 -5.05 16.51
CA ILE A 183 41.33 -3.85 15.70
C ILE A 183 41.87 -2.59 16.38
N ASP A 184 42.74 -1.85 15.70
CA ASP A 184 43.10 -0.50 16.13
C ASP A 184 41.95 0.47 15.85
N LYS A 185 41.34 1.01 16.92
CA LYS A 185 40.23 1.98 16.83
C LYS A 185 40.63 3.33 16.24
N LYS A 186 41.92 3.58 16.03
CA LYS A 186 42.43 4.74 15.29
C LYS A 186 42.69 4.44 13.81
N SER A 187 42.58 3.19 13.38
CA SER A 187 42.82 2.82 11.99
C SER A 187 41.72 3.30 11.05
N GLY A 188 42.09 3.54 9.79
CA GLY A 188 41.12 3.79 8.72
C GLY A 188 40.11 2.65 8.53
N VAL A 189 40.50 1.39 8.78
CA VAL A 189 39.60 0.24 8.67
C VAL A 189 38.49 0.29 9.71
N TYR A 190 38.80 0.67 10.95
CA TYR A 190 37.79 0.90 11.98
C TYR A 190 36.79 1.98 11.57
N VAL A 191 37.27 3.10 11.01
CA VAL A 191 36.40 4.18 10.50
C VAL A 191 35.47 3.68 9.39
N ILE A 192 35.96 2.83 8.48
CA ILE A 192 35.12 2.22 7.44
C ILE A 192 34.05 1.30 8.07
N ILE A 193 34.40 0.47 9.06
CA ILE A 193 33.42 -0.38 9.74
C ILE A 193 32.32 0.48 10.39
N GLN A 194 32.70 1.57 11.06
CA GLN A 194 31.73 2.49 11.66
C GLN A 194 30.82 3.14 10.59
N HIS A 195 31.39 3.55 9.45
CA HIS A 195 30.59 4.03 8.32
C HIS A 195 29.58 2.98 7.82
N ASP A 196 30.00 1.72 7.67
CA ASP A 196 29.13 0.62 7.22
C ASP A 196 28.03 0.32 8.24
N GLN A 197 28.36 0.32 9.53
CA GLN A 197 27.37 0.19 10.62
C GLN A 197 26.35 1.32 10.60
N ALA A 198 26.80 2.57 10.49
CA ALA A 198 25.92 3.74 10.47
C ALA A 198 24.90 3.66 9.32
N ASN A 199 25.34 3.25 8.13
CA ASN A 199 24.47 3.04 6.98
C ASN A 199 23.38 2.00 7.22
N LEU A 200 23.70 0.92 7.93
CA LEU A 200 22.75 -0.14 8.22
C LEU A 200 21.82 0.23 9.38
N TYR A 201 22.33 0.88 10.42
CA TYR A 201 21.53 1.37 11.52
C TYR A 201 20.47 2.38 11.04
N GLU A 202 20.79 3.26 10.10
CA GLU A 202 19.80 4.14 9.47
C GLU A 202 18.69 3.36 8.74
N ARG A 203 19.05 2.31 7.98
CA ARG A 203 18.07 1.45 7.29
C ARG A 203 17.16 0.71 8.26
N LEU A 204 17.70 0.35 9.43
CA LEU A 204 16.97 -0.29 10.52
C LEU A 204 16.16 0.71 11.38
N GLY A 205 16.26 2.02 11.11
CA GLY A 205 15.62 3.05 11.95
C GLY A 205 16.25 3.23 13.34
N LYS A 206 17.43 2.65 13.58
CA LYS A 206 18.20 2.73 14.84
C LYS A 206 19.04 4.01 14.88
N LYS A 207 18.36 5.13 15.15
CA LYS A 207 18.92 6.47 14.98
C LYS A 207 20.09 6.79 15.91
N GLU A 208 20.00 6.38 17.17
CA GLU A 208 21.03 6.68 18.17
C GLU A 208 22.33 5.93 17.88
N GLU A 209 22.22 4.65 17.52
CA GLU A 209 23.37 3.84 17.12
C GLU A 209 24.00 4.35 15.83
N ALA A 210 23.18 4.76 14.84
CA ALA A 210 23.68 5.41 13.63
C ALA A 210 24.47 6.68 13.96
N ALA A 211 23.94 7.54 14.83
CA ALA A 211 24.61 8.78 15.23
C ALA A 211 25.94 8.53 15.96
N GLN A 212 26.02 7.50 16.81
CA GLN A 212 27.27 7.11 17.47
C GLN A 212 28.34 6.69 16.46
N CYS A 213 27.97 5.87 15.48
CA CYS A 213 28.88 5.47 14.42
C CYS A 213 29.30 6.68 13.55
N TRP A 214 28.35 7.57 13.23
CA TRP A 214 28.63 8.79 12.48
C TRP A 214 29.54 9.78 13.22
N GLU A 215 29.51 9.81 14.56
CA GLU A 215 30.44 10.62 15.35
C GLU A 215 31.89 10.20 15.13
N VAL A 216 32.16 8.89 15.09
CA VAL A 216 33.51 8.37 14.78
C VAL A 216 33.94 8.80 13.38
N VAL A 217 33.08 8.59 12.39
CA VAL A 217 33.36 8.95 10.99
C VAL A 217 33.57 10.45 10.85
N PHE A 218 32.74 11.26 11.51
CA PHE A 218 32.85 12.72 11.48
C PHE A 218 34.15 13.21 12.10
N ARG A 219 34.56 12.65 13.24
CA ARG A 219 35.85 12.96 13.87
C ARG A 219 37.01 12.59 12.95
N ALA A 220 36.94 11.44 12.29
CA ALA A 220 37.95 10.99 11.34
C ALA A 220 38.11 11.93 10.13
N LEU A 221 37.01 12.51 9.66
CA LEU A 221 37.01 13.48 8.55
C LEU A 221 37.48 14.88 8.95
N THR A 222 37.17 15.33 10.18
CA THR A 222 37.45 16.69 10.64
C THR A 222 38.77 16.83 11.40
N LYS A 223 39.24 15.74 12.03
CA LYS A 223 40.50 15.65 12.77
C LYS A 223 41.28 14.42 12.31
N PRO A 224 41.74 14.39 11.05
CA PRO A 224 42.38 13.20 10.48
C PRO A 224 43.67 12.80 11.20
N ASP A 225 44.37 13.73 11.86
CA ASP A 225 45.60 13.47 12.62
C ASP A 225 45.36 12.60 13.88
N ASP A 226 44.11 12.47 14.33
CA ASP A 226 43.74 11.54 15.41
C ASP A 226 43.76 10.06 14.95
N PHE A 227 43.85 9.82 13.64
CA PHE A 227 43.69 8.52 12.99
C PHE A 227 44.87 8.15 12.10
N THR A 228 45.07 6.85 11.91
CA THR A 228 46.08 6.27 11.04
C THR A 228 45.42 5.77 9.75
N PHE A 229 45.54 6.56 8.68
CA PHE A 229 44.96 6.23 7.38
C PHE A 229 45.98 5.61 6.43
N GLU A 230 45.58 4.52 5.78
CA GLU A 230 46.15 4.13 4.49
C GLU A 230 45.68 5.08 3.39
N TYR A 231 46.53 5.33 2.39
CA TYR A 231 46.26 6.27 1.29
C TYR A 231 44.90 6.02 0.61
N ASN A 232 44.55 4.74 0.41
CA ASN A 232 43.31 4.34 -0.26
C ASN A 232 42.05 4.63 0.57
N THR A 233 42.10 4.40 1.88
CA THR A 233 40.98 4.66 2.80
C THR A 233 40.66 6.14 2.88
N ARG A 234 41.71 6.98 2.93
CA ARG A 234 41.57 8.44 2.92
C ARG A 234 40.89 8.92 1.65
N SER A 235 41.34 8.46 0.48
CA SER A 235 40.73 8.82 -0.81
C SER A 235 39.25 8.42 -0.91
N GLN A 236 38.88 7.23 -0.40
CA GLN A 236 37.49 6.76 -0.39
C GLN A 236 36.56 7.64 0.48
N LEU A 237 37.03 8.07 1.65
CA LEU A 237 36.30 8.97 2.54
C LEU A 237 36.22 10.41 2.00
N GLU A 238 37.26 10.87 1.30
CA GLU A 238 37.37 12.24 0.77
C GLU A 238 36.55 12.50 -0.51
N ALA A 239 36.28 11.47 -1.33
CA ALA A 239 35.65 11.65 -2.65
C ALA A 239 34.20 12.21 -2.64
N LYS A 240 33.48 12.17 -1.49
CA LYS A 240 32.05 12.53 -1.38
C LYS A 240 31.69 13.39 -0.16
N GLN A 241 32.63 14.19 0.35
CA GLN A 241 32.50 14.92 1.63
C GLN A 241 31.19 15.72 1.82
N GLY A 242 30.76 16.52 0.84
CA GLY A 242 29.59 17.40 1.02
C GLY A 242 28.28 16.68 1.37
N LYS A 243 27.93 15.65 0.59
CA LYS A 243 26.72 14.84 0.85
C LYS A 243 26.84 13.99 2.11
N LEU A 244 28.06 13.53 2.42
CA LEU A 244 28.31 12.74 3.62
C LEU A 244 28.14 13.61 4.88
N TYR A 245 28.69 14.82 4.89
CA TYR A 245 28.53 15.77 5.98
C TYR A 245 27.07 16.20 6.18
N GLU A 246 26.30 16.41 5.10
CA GLU A 246 24.87 16.69 5.17
C GLU A 246 24.11 15.55 5.88
N ARG A 247 24.35 14.30 5.47
CA ARG A 247 23.71 13.12 6.06
C ARG A 247 24.11 12.91 7.52
N ILE A 248 25.40 13.05 7.84
CA ILE A 248 25.91 13.01 9.21
C ILE A 248 25.23 14.10 10.07
N GLY A 249 25.16 15.33 9.56
CA GLY A 249 24.52 16.44 10.25
C GLY A 249 23.03 16.18 10.52
N GLN A 250 22.33 15.58 9.56
CA GLN A 250 20.93 15.18 9.75
C GLN A 250 20.80 14.11 10.84
N SER A 251 21.65 13.07 10.84
CA SER A 251 21.64 12.06 11.89
C SER A 251 21.87 12.68 13.27
N PHE A 252 22.79 13.65 13.40
CA PHE A 252 23.03 14.35 14.66
C PHE A 252 21.85 15.23 15.09
N LEU A 253 21.22 15.92 14.14
CA LEU A 253 20.03 16.73 14.39
C LEU A 253 18.87 15.86 14.92
N GLU A 254 18.65 14.69 14.33
CA GLU A 254 17.57 13.78 14.73
C GLU A 254 17.77 13.16 16.13
N THR A 255 19.00 13.14 16.64
CA THR A 255 19.37 12.59 17.95
C THR A 255 19.83 13.66 18.95
N ASP A 256 19.44 14.92 18.76
CA ASP A 256 19.74 16.05 19.68
C ASP A 256 21.24 16.34 19.92
N ARG A 257 22.10 15.96 18.97
CA ARG A 257 23.55 16.23 18.98
C ARG A 257 23.86 17.57 18.32
N LEU A 258 23.21 18.62 18.79
CA LEU A 258 23.07 19.90 18.07
C LEU A 258 24.41 20.56 17.69
N LYS A 259 25.41 20.54 18.59
CA LYS A 259 26.74 21.11 18.30
C LYS A 259 27.42 20.41 17.11
N LEU A 260 27.41 19.08 17.12
CA LEU A 260 27.98 18.28 16.04
C LEU A 260 27.19 18.46 14.74
N ALA A 261 25.87 18.61 14.82
CA ALA A 261 25.04 18.90 13.66
C ALA A 261 25.43 20.23 12.99
N VAL A 262 25.62 21.32 13.76
CA VAL A 262 26.10 22.60 13.21
C VAL A 262 27.45 22.45 12.53
N GLU A 263 28.42 21.79 13.18
CA GLU A 263 29.75 21.57 12.62
C GLU A 263 29.68 20.78 11.30
N ALA A 264 28.87 19.72 11.26
CA ALA A 264 28.68 18.91 10.06
C ALA A 264 28.03 19.70 8.92
N PHE A 265 26.97 20.48 9.18
CA PHE A 265 26.35 21.30 8.13
C PHE A 265 27.28 22.41 7.62
N ASN A 266 28.10 23.02 8.49
CA ASN A 266 29.12 23.98 8.06
C ASN A 266 30.18 23.33 7.17
N LYS A 267 30.66 22.13 7.52
CA LYS A 267 31.58 21.35 6.69
C LYS A 267 30.96 20.94 5.35
N ALA A 268 29.67 20.62 5.34
CA ALA A 268 28.93 20.37 4.10
C ALA A 268 28.93 21.61 3.19
N ALA A 269 28.72 22.81 3.75
CA ALA A 269 28.68 24.07 3.02
C ALA A 269 30.06 24.45 2.42
N GLU A 270 31.15 24.18 3.13
CA GLU A 270 32.53 24.44 2.66
C GLU A 270 32.91 23.59 1.43
N SER A 271 32.31 22.42 1.25
CA SER A 271 32.76 21.39 0.29
C SER A 271 32.49 21.69 -1.21
N GLN A 272 32.00 22.89 -1.57
CA GLN A 272 31.61 23.34 -2.93
C GLN A 272 30.59 22.47 -3.70
N LYS A 273 30.23 21.28 -3.18
CA LYS A 273 29.27 20.32 -3.74
C LYS A 273 27.95 20.24 -2.95
N GLY A 274 27.85 20.97 -1.84
CA GLY A 274 26.60 21.10 -1.06
C GLY A 274 25.57 21.96 -1.82
N ARG A 275 24.28 21.75 -1.54
CA ARG A 275 23.21 22.66 -1.99
C ARG A 275 23.03 23.73 -0.91
N PRO A 276 23.54 24.97 -1.10
CA PRO A 276 23.64 25.95 -0.01
C PRO A 276 22.32 26.16 0.73
N GLY A 277 21.20 26.29 0.00
CA GLY A 277 19.90 26.51 0.62
C GLY A 277 19.43 25.35 1.51
N ILE A 278 19.60 24.08 1.11
CA ILE A 278 19.14 22.94 1.94
C ILE A 278 19.88 22.91 3.28
N LEU A 279 21.17 23.25 3.26
CA LEU A 279 21.98 23.35 4.48
C LEU A 279 21.51 24.48 5.39
N LYS A 280 21.08 25.63 4.83
CA LYS A 280 20.47 26.73 5.60
C LYS A 280 19.17 26.32 6.28
N TYR A 281 18.34 25.52 5.60
CA TYR A 281 17.13 24.95 6.19
C TYR A 281 17.46 24.03 7.38
N HIS A 282 18.43 23.13 7.24
CA HIS A 282 18.86 22.26 8.34
C HIS A 282 19.48 23.04 9.51
N LEU A 283 20.32 24.04 9.23
CA LEU A 283 20.84 24.92 10.27
C LEU A 283 19.73 25.65 11.02
N ALA A 284 18.68 26.10 10.32
CA ALA A 284 17.51 26.68 10.97
C ALA A 284 16.83 25.70 11.93
N GLN A 285 16.72 24.42 11.56
CA GLN A 285 16.20 23.36 12.45
C GLN A 285 17.08 23.18 13.70
N VAL A 286 18.40 23.15 13.54
CA VAL A 286 19.34 23.03 14.67
C VAL A 286 19.22 24.22 15.63
N TYR A 287 19.19 25.44 15.09
CA TYR A 287 19.04 26.65 15.90
C TYR A 287 17.68 26.69 16.62
N TYR A 288 16.61 26.24 15.95
CA TYR A 288 15.29 26.15 16.58
C TYR A 288 15.29 25.16 17.75
N GLN A 289 15.83 23.94 17.58
CA GLN A 289 15.95 22.96 18.66
C GLN A 289 16.84 23.48 19.81
N SER A 290 17.88 24.26 19.47
CA SER A 290 18.74 24.96 20.45
C SER A 290 18.07 26.17 21.12
N LYS A 291 16.79 26.46 20.82
CA LYS A 291 16.02 27.62 21.28
C LYS A 291 16.62 28.98 20.87
N GLN A 292 17.48 28.99 19.85
CA GLN A 292 18.08 30.17 19.24
C GLN A 292 17.19 30.66 18.10
N TYR A 293 15.95 31.05 18.41
CA TYR A 293 14.91 31.26 17.41
C TYR A 293 15.23 32.39 16.41
N GLN A 294 15.96 33.43 16.83
CA GLN A 294 16.38 34.50 15.90
C GLN A 294 17.38 33.98 14.86
N GLN A 295 18.37 33.18 15.29
CA GLN A 295 19.33 32.56 14.36
C GLN A 295 18.66 31.51 13.45
N ALA A 296 17.63 30.84 13.96
CA ALA A 296 16.77 29.97 13.17
C ALA A 296 16.04 30.76 12.07
N LEU A 297 15.45 31.90 12.41
CA LEU A 297 14.77 32.78 11.46
C LEU A 297 15.74 33.30 10.39
N ASP A 298 16.91 33.79 10.78
CA ASP A 298 17.91 34.33 9.85
C ASP A 298 18.42 33.24 8.89
N SER A 299 18.59 32.02 9.40
CA SER A 299 18.99 30.86 8.58
C SER A 299 17.88 30.42 7.62
N LEU A 300 16.62 30.40 8.08
CA LEU A 300 15.48 30.06 7.23
C LEU A 300 15.22 31.13 6.16
N GLN A 301 15.42 32.40 6.49
CA GLN A 301 15.35 33.50 5.52
C GLN A 301 16.43 33.34 4.44
N SER A 302 17.65 32.99 4.84
CA SER A 302 18.73 32.67 3.89
C SER A 302 18.36 31.50 2.98
N TYR A 303 17.66 30.47 3.49
CA TYR A 303 17.13 29.38 2.68
C TYR A 303 16.17 29.89 1.60
N PHE A 304 15.20 30.75 1.96
CA PHE A 304 14.26 31.31 1.00
C PHE A 304 14.91 32.24 -0.03
N ASP A 305 15.94 33.00 0.36
CA ASP A 305 16.66 33.89 -0.56
C ASP A 305 17.56 33.11 -1.55
N GLU A 306 18.14 31.98 -1.14
CA GLU A 306 18.95 31.10 -2.00
C GLU A 306 18.12 30.12 -2.84
N GLN A 307 16.95 29.70 -2.33
CA GLN A 307 16.00 28.84 -3.02
C GLN A 307 14.63 29.52 -3.05
N LEU A 308 14.44 30.33 -4.09
CA LEU A 308 13.20 31.09 -4.31
C LEU A 308 11.94 30.21 -4.21
N GLN A 309 12.02 28.95 -4.66
CA GLN A 309 10.94 27.97 -4.56
C GLN A 309 11.22 26.92 -3.47
N SER A 310 10.36 26.88 -2.45
CA SER A 310 10.37 25.77 -1.47
C SER A 310 9.93 24.47 -2.13
N LYS A 311 10.54 23.35 -1.74
CA LYS A 311 10.12 22.01 -2.18
C LYS A 311 8.87 21.46 -1.48
N GLY A 312 8.18 22.30 -0.71
CA GLY A 312 6.93 21.93 -0.06
C GLY A 312 6.49 22.91 1.03
N ARG A 313 5.32 22.61 1.61
CA ARG A 313 4.62 23.42 2.61
C ARG A 313 5.39 23.56 3.93
N ARG A 314 6.16 22.55 4.32
CA ARG A 314 6.86 22.47 5.60
C ARG A 314 7.76 23.67 5.91
N ALA A 315 8.39 24.28 4.90
CA ALA A 315 9.25 25.43 5.13
C ALA A 315 8.47 26.67 5.61
N TYR A 316 7.26 26.88 5.08
CA TYR A 316 6.39 27.99 5.48
C TYR A 316 5.75 27.75 6.84
N GLU A 317 5.38 26.50 7.14
CA GLU A 317 4.97 26.10 8.49
C GLU A 317 6.09 26.34 9.51
N PHE A 318 7.33 26.01 9.14
CA PHE A 318 8.47 26.22 10.02
C PHE A 318 8.76 27.71 10.25
N LEU A 319 8.54 28.57 9.24
CA LEU A 319 8.58 30.02 9.42
C LEU A 319 7.55 30.47 10.48
N THR A 320 6.31 29.96 10.39
CA THR A 320 5.27 30.23 11.39
C THR A 320 5.70 29.76 12.78
N GLU A 321 6.22 28.53 12.93
CA GLU A 321 6.71 27.99 14.20
C GLU A 321 7.82 28.84 14.83
N ILE A 322 8.78 29.29 14.03
CA ILE A 322 9.88 30.16 14.49
C ILE A 322 9.34 31.53 14.94
N LEU A 323 8.45 32.15 14.16
CA LEU A 323 7.87 33.44 14.50
C LEU A 323 7.00 33.36 15.75
N THR A 324 6.20 32.30 15.91
CA THR A 324 5.45 32.04 17.14
C THR A 324 6.37 31.86 18.34
N ALA A 325 7.46 31.11 18.21
CA ALA A 325 8.45 30.94 19.28
C ALA A 325 9.17 32.25 19.67
N LEU A 326 9.24 33.21 18.74
CA LEU A 326 9.73 34.56 18.97
C LEU A 326 8.67 35.52 19.56
N ASN A 327 7.44 35.07 19.79
CA ASN A 327 6.28 35.92 20.09
C ASN A 327 6.02 37.00 19.02
N ARG A 328 6.25 36.65 17.76
CA ARG A 328 6.09 37.51 16.57
C ARG A 328 5.05 36.93 15.60
N SER A 329 3.98 36.33 16.13
CA SER A 329 2.93 35.72 15.31
C SER A 329 2.27 36.71 14.33
N ASP A 330 2.22 38.00 14.69
CA ASP A 330 1.69 39.06 13.81
C ASP A 330 2.55 39.27 12.55
N ASP A 331 3.81 38.84 12.56
CA ASP A 331 4.73 38.96 11.41
C ASP A 331 4.59 37.81 10.40
N VAL A 332 3.81 36.76 10.71
CA VAL A 332 3.68 35.58 9.84
C VAL A 332 3.15 35.96 8.47
N ILE A 333 2.00 36.65 8.44
CA ILE A 333 1.38 37.08 7.18
C ILE A 333 2.29 38.06 6.40
N PRO A 334 2.83 39.15 6.99
CA PRO A 334 3.76 40.03 6.29
C PRO A 334 4.98 39.33 5.67
N GLN A 335 5.55 38.34 6.35
CA GLN A 335 6.69 37.58 5.81
C GLN A 335 6.27 36.68 4.66
N LEU A 336 5.12 35.99 4.78
CA LEU A 336 4.58 35.16 3.69
C LEU A 336 4.18 36.01 2.47
N GLU A 337 3.60 37.19 2.66
CA GLU A 337 3.30 38.16 1.60
C GLU A 337 4.58 38.55 0.84
N LYS A 338 5.65 38.91 1.57
CA LYS A 338 6.95 39.24 0.98
C LYS A 338 7.55 38.08 0.18
N LEU A 339 7.39 36.85 0.65
CA LEU A 339 7.81 35.66 -0.09
C LEU A 339 6.95 35.46 -1.35
N ALA A 340 5.64 35.62 -1.24
CA ALA A 340 4.68 35.43 -2.33
C ALA A 340 4.85 36.47 -3.46
N GLU A 341 5.26 37.71 -3.11
CA GLU A 341 5.61 38.75 -4.08
C GLU A 341 6.81 38.36 -4.96
N LYS A 342 7.81 37.70 -4.37
CA LYS A 342 9.02 37.22 -5.06
C LYS A 342 8.76 35.96 -5.87
N ASP A 343 7.84 35.09 -5.42
CA ASP A 343 7.56 33.78 -6.02
C ASP A 343 6.07 33.61 -6.35
N ARG A 344 5.62 34.36 -7.36
CA ARG A 344 4.21 34.47 -7.75
C ARG A 344 3.58 33.18 -8.26
N PHE A 345 4.38 32.19 -8.66
CA PHE A 345 3.89 30.94 -9.26
C PHE A 345 3.87 29.76 -8.28
N ASN A 346 4.31 29.97 -7.03
CA ASN A 346 4.39 28.92 -6.04
C ASN A 346 3.05 28.72 -5.31
N ARG A 347 2.21 27.87 -5.89
CA ARG A 347 0.87 27.58 -5.37
C ARG A 347 0.86 27.15 -3.92
N THR A 348 1.82 26.32 -3.51
CA THR A 348 1.92 25.84 -2.12
C THR A 348 2.10 27.00 -1.13
N LEU A 349 2.91 28.00 -1.47
CA LEU A 349 3.05 29.23 -0.69
C LEU A 349 1.74 30.01 -0.65
N HIS A 350 1.11 30.25 -1.81
CA HIS A 350 -0.15 31.00 -1.90
C HIS A 350 -1.29 30.33 -1.14
N TYR A 351 -1.41 29.00 -1.19
CA TYR A 351 -2.40 28.25 -0.42
C TYR A 351 -2.14 28.35 1.08
N TYR A 352 -0.88 28.22 1.51
CA TYR A 352 -0.54 28.39 2.92
C TYR A 352 -0.81 29.83 3.39
N LEU A 353 -0.48 30.85 2.59
CA LEU A 353 -0.79 32.25 2.88
C LEU A 353 -2.30 32.49 2.98
N ALA A 354 -3.08 31.95 2.04
CA ALA A 354 -4.54 32.05 2.06
C ALA A 354 -5.16 31.40 3.30
N GLU A 355 -4.61 30.26 3.74
CA GLU A 355 -4.99 29.64 5.01
C GLU A 355 -4.66 30.55 6.21
N GLN A 356 -3.46 31.15 6.25
CA GLN A 356 -3.12 32.10 7.31
C GLN A 356 -4.05 33.33 7.32
N TYR A 357 -4.43 33.86 6.16
CA TYR A 357 -5.45 34.90 6.08
C TYR A 357 -6.79 34.45 6.69
N GLY A 358 -7.26 33.25 6.35
CA GLY A 358 -8.50 32.68 6.89
C GLY A 358 -8.45 32.39 8.39
N GLU A 359 -7.29 32.01 8.93
CA GLU A 359 -7.05 31.86 10.37
C GLU A 359 -7.11 33.18 11.13
N ASN A 360 -6.76 34.28 10.47
CA ASN A 360 -6.75 35.63 11.05
C ASN A 360 -7.98 36.47 10.65
N GLY A 361 -9.04 35.85 10.15
CA GLY A 361 -10.30 36.52 9.80
C GLY A 361 -10.25 37.41 8.54
N ARG A 362 -9.13 37.43 7.81
CA ARG A 362 -8.95 38.14 6.52
C ARG A 362 -9.55 37.31 5.37
N PHE A 363 -10.84 37.00 5.45
CA PHE A 363 -11.50 36.05 4.55
C PHE A 363 -11.50 36.47 3.08
N ASP A 364 -11.61 37.77 2.78
CA ASP A 364 -11.63 38.25 1.40
C ASP A 364 -10.24 38.18 0.75
N ASP A 365 -9.17 38.43 1.54
CA ASP A 365 -7.79 38.22 1.08
C ASP A 365 -7.52 36.73 0.83
N ALA A 366 -7.93 35.86 1.76
CA ALA A 366 -7.83 34.41 1.60
C ALA A 366 -8.52 33.92 0.33
N GLU A 367 -9.78 34.35 0.12
CA GLU A 367 -10.58 33.99 -1.03
C GLU A 367 -9.91 34.44 -2.34
N LYS A 368 -9.45 35.70 -2.39
CA LYS A 368 -8.73 36.24 -3.53
C LYS A 368 -7.47 35.43 -3.83
N THR A 369 -6.64 35.16 -2.83
CA THR A 369 -5.37 34.43 -3.00
C THR A 369 -5.61 33.00 -3.51
N TYR A 370 -6.62 32.29 -2.98
CA TYR A 370 -6.99 30.97 -3.49
C TYR A 370 -7.43 31.04 -4.96
N LEU A 371 -8.36 31.94 -5.29
CA LEU A 371 -8.90 32.06 -6.64
C LEU A 371 -7.82 32.45 -7.67
N GLU A 372 -6.95 33.40 -7.34
CA GLU A 372 -5.82 33.80 -8.20
C GLU A 372 -4.82 32.65 -8.40
N SER A 373 -4.55 31.87 -7.35
CA SER A 373 -3.58 30.77 -7.42
C SER A 373 -4.13 29.53 -8.15
N ILE A 374 -5.43 29.24 -8.03
CA ILE A 374 -6.13 28.19 -8.78
C ILE A 374 -6.26 28.58 -10.25
N GLY A 375 -6.60 29.84 -10.56
CA GLY A 375 -6.87 30.29 -11.92
C GLY A 375 -7.98 29.47 -12.59
N GLU A 376 -7.78 29.08 -13.85
CA GLU A 376 -8.70 28.19 -14.58
C GLU A 376 -8.47 26.69 -14.27
N SER A 377 -7.51 26.36 -13.40
CA SER A 377 -7.18 24.96 -13.12
C SER A 377 -8.20 24.30 -12.21
N SER A 378 -8.38 22.99 -12.39
CA SER A 378 -9.19 22.13 -11.50
C SER A 378 -8.37 21.61 -10.31
N ASP A 379 -7.49 22.45 -9.77
CA ASP A 379 -6.57 22.05 -8.70
C ASP A 379 -7.33 21.76 -7.41
N THR A 380 -7.37 20.47 -7.04
CA THR A 380 -8.16 20.02 -5.91
C THR A 380 -7.67 20.59 -4.58
N GLU A 381 -6.37 20.83 -4.42
CA GLU A 381 -5.82 21.36 -3.16
C GLU A 381 -6.37 22.77 -2.89
N GLY A 382 -6.32 23.65 -3.90
CA GLY A 382 -6.90 24.99 -3.79
C GLY A 382 -8.42 24.98 -3.59
N LEU A 383 -9.15 24.09 -4.29
CA LEU A 383 -10.59 23.93 -4.09
C LEU A 383 -10.93 23.44 -2.68
N ALA A 384 -10.13 22.53 -2.11
CA ALA A 384 -10.27 22.08 -0.72
C ALA A 384 -9.99 23.21 0.28
N GLY A 385 -9.03 24.09 -0.04
CA GLY A 385 -8.77 25.32 0.71
C GLY A 385 -9.97 26.28 0.71
N LEU A 386 -10.55 26.55 -0.47
CA LEU A 386 -11.78 27.36 -0.58
C LEU A 386 -12.98 26.72 0.13
N LEU A 387 -13.14 25.40 0.02
CA LEU A 387 -14.18 24.65 0.75
C LEU A 387 -14.07 24.91 2.26
N SER A 388 -12.86 24.79 2.80
CA SER A 388 -12.58 25.00 4.23
C SER A 388 -12.80 26.46 4.64
N LEU A 389 -12.38 27.41 3.79
CA LEU A 389 -12.59 28.85 4.00
C LEU A 389 -14.08 29.20 4.06
N TYR A 390 -14.87 28.72 3.10
CA TYR A 390 -16.31 29.01 3.01
C TYR A 390 -17.12 28.31 4.10
N GLN A 391 -16.68 27.12 4.52
CA GLN A 391 -17.22 26.48 5.72
C GLN A 391 -17.00 27.37 6.94
N LYS A 392 -15.77 27.87 7.15
CA LYS A 392 -15.41 28.66 8.33
C LYS A 392 -16.15 30.00 8.42
N ASN A 393 -16.36 30.69 7.30
CA ASN A 393 -17.06 31.98 7.25
C ASN A 393 -18.55 31.87 6.87
N GLN A 394 -19.10 30.65 6.82
CA GLN A 394 -20.51 30.36 6.54
C GLN A 394 -21.05 30.94 5.22
N LYS A 395 -20.19 31.07 4.19
CA LYS A 395 -20.60 31.46 2.83
C LYS A 395 -21.22 30.26 2.08
N TYR A 396 -22.42 29.82 2.47
CA TYR A 396 -23.07 28.59 1.96
C TYR A 396 -23.25 28.55 0.44
N ALA A 397 -23.67 29.65 -0.21
CA ALA A 397 -23.85 29.68 -1.66
C ALA A 397 -22.54 29.38 -2.41
N LYS A 398 -21.41 29.95 -1.94
CA LYS A 398 -20.08 29.66 -2.50
C LYS A 398 -19.62 28.24 -2.18
N LEU A 399 -19.95 27.74 -0.99
CA LEU A 399 -19.64 26.36 -0.59
C LEU A 399 -20.31 25.34 -1.53
N ILE A 400 -21.56 25.60 -1.94
CA ILE A 400 -22.32 24.79 -2.92
C ILE A 400 -21.63 24.80 -4.29
N GLU A 401 -21.18 25.97 -4.76
CA GLU A 401 -20.42 26.11 -6.02
C GLU A 401 -19.13 25.27 -6.00
N ILE A 402 -18.36 25.36 -4.90
CA ILE A 402 -17.11 24.60 -4.74
C ILE A 402 -17.37 23.09 -4.68
N LEU A 403 -18.42 22.63 -4.00
CA LEU A 403 -18.80 21.21 -4.00
C LEU A 403 -19.06 20.70 -5.42
N SER A 404 -19.76 21.47 -6.26
CA SER A 404 -19.94 21.12 -7.67
C SER A 404 -18.61 21.04 -8.42
N LYS A 405 -17.75 22.07 -8.30
CA LYS A 405 -16.44 22.08 -8.98
C LYS A 405 -15.58 20.89 -8.59
N ILE A 406 -15.55 20.53 -7.30
CA ILE A 406 -14.77 19.39 -6.80
C ILE A 406 -15.25 18.08 -7.41
N VAL A 407 -16.56 17.85 -7.51
CA VAL A 407 -17.12 16.66 -8.17
C VAL A 407 -16.71 16.60 -9.64
N GLN A 408 -16.70 17.73 -10.33
CA GLN A 408 -16.34 17.81 -11.75
C GLN A 408 -14.85 17.52 -12.03
N THR A 409 -13.97 17.60 -11.02
CA THR A 409 -12.55 17.24 -11.17
C THR A 409 -12.30 15.72 -11.32
N GLY A 410 -13.31 14.89 -11.09
CA GLY A 410 -13.25 13.43 -11.23
C GLY A 410 -12.68 12.71 -10.00
N ASP A 411 -11.48 13.07 -9.54
CA ASP A 411 -10.87 12.50 -8.33
C ASP A 411 -11.02 13.37 -7.07
N GLY A 412 -11.63 14.56 -7.22
CA GLY A 412 -11.71 15.55 -6.15
C GLY A 412 -12.43 15.08 -4.90
N VAL A 413 -13.56 14.38 -5.06
CA VAL A 413 -14.34 13.86 -3.92
C VAL A 413 -13.53 12.89 -3.08
N GLN A 414 -12.68 12.05 -3.70
CA GLN A 414 -11.79 11.14 -2.98
C GLN A 414 -10.74 11.91 -2.17
N LYS A 415 -10.16 12.94 -2.76
CA LYS A 415 -9.12 13.75 -2.11
C LYS A 415 -9.65 14.55 -0.91
N ILE A 416 -10.92 14.98 -0.94
CA ILE A 416 -11.53 15.76 0.16
C ILE A 416 -12.43 14.92 1.07
N GLN A 417 -12.35 13.59 1.02
CA GLN A 417 -13.26 12.72 1.79
C GLN A 417 -13.28 13.06 3.28
N SER A 418 -12.11 13.26 3.90
CA SER A 418 -12.04 13.59 5.33
C SER A 418 -12.75 14.91 5.64
N ASN A 419 -12.68 15.89 4.74
CA ASN A 419 -13.41 17.15 4.89
C ASN A 419 -14.92 16.91 4.84
N LEU A 420 -15.41 16.15 3.86
CA LEU A 420 -16.84 15.83 3.74
C LEU A 420 -17.37 15.05 4.95
N GLU A 421 -16.60 14.10 5.47
CA GLU A 421 -16.94 13.39 6.70
C GLU A 421 -17.04 14.33 7.91
N LYS A 422 -16.14 15.30 8.03
CA LYS A 422 -16.24 16.33 9.09
C LYS A 422 -17.46 17.22 8.88
N MET A 423 -17.75 17.62 7.63
CA MET A 423 -18.92 18.45 7.30
C MET A 423 -20.22 17.73 7.65
N SER A 424 -20.35 16.44 7.33
CA SER A 424 -21.54 15.63 7.65
C SER A 424 -21.81 15.52 9.16
N LYS A 425 -20.76 15.63 9.99
CA LYS A 425 -20.82 15.56 11.45
C LYS A 425 -21.12 16.91 12.10
N ASP A 426 -21.25 17.99 11.33
CA ASP A 426 -21.65 19.31 11.79
C ASP A 426 -23.10 19.59 11.37
N PRO A 427 -24.09 19.37 12.27
CA PRO A 427 -25.50 19.51 11.91
C PRO A 427 -25.90 20.94 11.55
N GLU A 428 -25.24 21.95 12.12
CA GLU A 428 -25.58 23.35 11.86
C GLU A 428 -25.08 23.79 10.49
N LEU A 429 -23.87 23.37 10.10
CA LEU A 429 -23.36 23.53 8.74
C LEU A 429 -24.28 22.87 7.71
N VAL A 430 -24.70 21.61 7.96
CA VAL A 430 -25.56 20.88 7.02
C VAL A 430 -26.94 21.53 6.91
N LYS A 431 -27.54 21.97 8.02
CA LYS A 431 -28.80 22.73 7.98
C LYS A 431 -28.67 24.05 7.20
N GLY A 432 -27.57 24.79 7.41
CA GLY A 432 -27.29 26.03 6.68
C GLY A 432 -27.14 25.78 5.18
N LEU A 433 -26.40 24.73 4.80
CA LEU A 433 -26.26 24.28 3.41
C LEU A 433 -27.60 23.92 2.77
N ILE A 434 -28.43 23.12 3.45
CA ILE A 434 -29.76 22.74 2.99
C ILE A 434 -30.64 23.97 2.78
N ALA A 435 -30.68 24.87 3.78
CA ALA A 435 -31.52 26.07 3.72
C ALA A 435 -31.11 27.00 2.58
N GLU A 436 -29.82 27.17 2.32
CA GLU A 436 -29.33 27.98 1.21
C GLU A 436 -29.60 27.31 -0.14
N ALA A 437 -29.33 26.00 -0.25
CA ALA A 437 -29.61 25.23 -1.44
C ALA A 437 -31.10 25.25 -1.81
N GLU A 438 -32.02 25.22 -0.84
CA GLU A 438 -33.46 25.36 -1.07
C GLU A 438 -33.86 26.72 -1.64
N LYS A 439 -33.12 27.80 -1.33
CA LYS A 439 -33.34 29.10 -1.96
C LYS A 439 -32.84 29.10 -3.39
N LEU A 440 -31.60 28.66 -3.59
CA LEU A 440 -30.94 28.61 -4.90
C LEU A 440 -31.68 27.70 -5.90
N LYS A 441 -32.30 26.62 -5.41
CA LYS A 441 -33.14 25.70 -6.20
C LYS A 441 -34.34 26.39 -6.86
N LYS A 442 -34.82 27.51 -6.30
CA LYS A 442 -36.01 28.25 -6.78
C LYS A 442 -35.68 29.36 -7.79
N GLU A 443 -34.39 29.62 -8.03
CA GLU A 443 -33.93 30.60 -9.01
C GLU A 443 -34.12 30.08 -10.45
N ASP A 444 -34.08 30.99 -11.43
CA ASP A 444 -34.15 30.65 -12.86
C ASP A 444 -32.99 31.33 -13.64
N PRO A 445 -31.95 30.57 -14.08
CA PRO A 445 -31.78 29.13 -13.84
C PRO A 445 -31.46 28.82 -12.36
N PRO A 446 -31.71 27.58 -11.88
CA PRO A 446 -31.40 27.20 -10.51
C PRO A 446 -29.91 27.35 -10.18
N GLY A 447 -29.60 27.95 -9.04
CA GLY A 447 -28.23 28.08 -8.51
C GLY A 447 -27.63 26.78 -7.94
N VAL A 448 -28.36 25.67 -8.04
CA VAL A 448 -27.90 24.32 -7.68
C VAL A 448 -27.95 23.45 -8.93
N ASP A 449 -26.83 22.81 -9.25
CA ASP A 449 -26.70 21.88 -10.36
C ASP A 449 -26.79 20.40 -9.93
N VAL A 450 -26.62 19.48 -10.88
CA VAL A 450 -26.66 18.02 -10.63
C VAL A 450 -25.65 17.62 -9.56
N PHE A 451 -24.44 18.17 -9.62
CA PHE A 451 -23.30 17.74 -8.79
C PHE A 451 -23.44 18.25 -7.36
N SER A 452 -23.73 19.53 -7.20
CA SER A 452 -23.96 20.16 -5.90
C SER A 452 -25.20 19.58 -5.22
N ALA A 453 -26.33 19.39 -5.93
CA ALA A 453 -27.52 18.76 -5.37
C ALA A 453 -27.24 17.34 -4.87
N PHE A 454 -26.49 16.54 -5.63
CA PHE A 454 -26.07 15.21 -5.20
C PHE A 454 -25.21 15.25 -3.93
N MET A 455 -24.24 16.17 -3.85
CA MET A 455 -23.39 16.31 -2.66
C MET A 455 -24.17 16.78 -1.44
N ILE A 456 -25.12 17.69 -1.61
CA ILE A 456 -26.01 18.14 -0.54
C ILE A 456 -26.88 16.98 -0.06
N ALA A 457 -27.45 16.18 -0.98
CA ALA A 457 -28.24 15.00 -0.63
C ALA A 457 -27.44 13.98 0.18
N LYS A 458 -26.18 13.75 -0.21
CA LYS A 458 -25.22 12.90 0.51
C LYS A 458 -24.98 13.40 1.94
N LEU A 459 -24.58 14.66 2.08
CA LEU A 459 -24.31 15.27 3.39
C LEU A 459 -25.57 15.26 4.28
N ALA A 460 -26.73 15.58 3.71
CA ALA A 460 -28.01 15.52 4.40
C ALA A 460 -28.35 14.09 4.88
N SER A 461 -28.13 13.08 4.04
CA SER A 461 -28.39 11.67 4.40
C SER A 461 -27.51 11.19 5.56
N GLU A 462 -26.23 11.58 5.56
CA GLU A 462 -25.28 11.23 6.61
C GLU A 462 -25.56 11.95 7.94
N ALA A 463 -25.99 13.22 7.85
CA ALA A 463 -26.41 14.06 8.98
C ALA A 463 -27.84 13.78 9.46
N ASP A 464 -28.46 12.68 9.01
CA ASP A 464 -29.80 12.24 9.41
C ASP A 464 -30.94 13.21 9.02
N GLN A 465 -30.71 14.09 8.04
CA GLN A 465 -31.70 14.97 7.42
C GLN A 465 -32.38 14.25 6.24
N LYS A 466 -33.04 13.12 6.53
CA LYS A 466 -33.54 12.14 5.54
C LYS A 466 -34.50 12.74 4.51
N GLN A 467 -35.41 13.60 4.94
CA GLN A 467 -36.37 14.23 4.03
C GLN A 467 -35.70 15.20 3.05
N ALA A 468 -34.81 16.08 3.55
CA ALA A 468 -34.05 16.96 2.69
C ALA A 468 -33.17 16.16 1.70
N ALA A 469 -32.54 15.06 2.18
CA ALA A 469 -31.75 14.19 1.32
C ALA A 469 -32.58 13.62 0.16
N ALA A 470 -33.79 13.13 0.42
CA ALA A 470 -34.70 12.62 -0.61
C ALA A 470 -35.09 13.71 -1.62
N GLU A 471 -35.41 14.92 -1.15
CA GLU A 471 -35.77 16.06 -2.02
C GLU A 471 -34.61 16.47 -2.93
N PHE A 472 -33.38 16.52 -2.41
CA PHE A 472 -32.19 16.84 -3.20
C PHE A 472 -31.77 15.71 -4.15
N TYR A 473 -31.91 14.43 -3.77
CA TYR A 473 -31.69 13.33 -4.71
C TYR A 473 -32.69 13.38 -5.87
N GLN A 474 -33.96 13.64 -5.59
CA GLN A 474 -34.98 13.79 -6.62
C GLN A 474 -34.64 14.95 -7.57
N PHE A 475 -34.30 16.12 -7.01
CA PHE A 475 -33.89 17.28 -7.82
C PHE A 475 -32.65 16.99 -8.67
N ALA A 476 -31.61 16.38 -8.09
CA ALA A 476 -30.39 16.02 -8.80
C ALA A 476 -30.68 15.06 -9.96
N MET A 477 -31.58 14.08 -9.75
CA MET A 477 -31.98 13.13 -10.78
C MET A 477 -32.74 13.79 -11.93
N ASP A 478 -33.68 14.69 -11.62
CA ASP A 478 -34.46 15.44 -12.62
C ASP A 478 -33.57 16.40 -13.43
N ALA A 479 -32.62 17.05 -12.76
CA ALA A 479 -31.61 17.89 -13.40
C ALA A 479 -30.68 17.06 -14.29
N ALA A 480 -30.22 15.89 -13.82
CA ALA A 480 -29.37 14.99 -14.59
C ALA A 480 -30.05 14.53 -15.88
N ALA A 481 -31.33 14.16 -15.82
CA ALA A 481 -32.10 13.69 -16.98
C ALA A 481 -32.25 14.75 -18.08
N LYS A 482 -32.26 16.05 -17.72
CA LYS A 482 -32.37 17.19 -18.64
C LYS A 482 -31.02 17.75 -19.09
N HIS A 483 -29.92 17.22 -18.56
CA HIS A 483 -28.59 17.77 -18.80
C HIS A 483 -28.17 17.65 -20.28
N GLU A 484 -27.48 18.66 -20.81
CA GLU A 484 -27.10 18.71 -22.24
C GLU A 484 -26.14 17.56 -22.62
N LYS A 485 -25.14 17.30 -21.77
CA LYS A 485 -24.16 16.22 -21.96
C LYS A 485 -24.79 14.82 -21.78
N PRO A 486 -24.78 13.95 -22.81
CA PRO A 486 -25.38 12.60 -22.73
C PRO A 486 -24.77 11.70 -21.64
N GLN A 487 -23.47 11.84 -21.36
CA GLN A 487 -22.78 11.06 -20.33
C GLN A 487 -23.33 11.39 -18.93
N ILE A 488 -23.70 12.65 -18.70
CA ILE A 488 -24.32 13.06 -17.44
C ILE A 488 -25.74 12.49 -17.34
N ARG A 489 -26.53 12.60 -18.42
CA ARG A 489 -27.89 12.03 -18.48
C ARG A 489 -27.96 10.55 -18.11
N GLY A 490 -27.03 9.71 -18.60
CA GLY A 490 -27.04 8.28 -18.29
C GLY A 490 -26.42 7.97 -16.92
N ASN A 491 -25.14 8.31 -16.76
CA ASN A 491 -24.34 7.81 -15.64
C ASN A 491 -24.75 8.45 -14.32
N TRP A 492 -25.05 9.76 -14.30
CA TRP A 492 -25.45 10.44 -13.08
C TRP A 492 -26.86 10.05 -12.65
N THR A 493 -27.79 9.90 -13.60
CA THR A 493 -29.14 9.39 -13.26
C THR A 493 -29.08 8.01 -12.63
N LEU A 494 -28.25 7.09 -13.14
CA LEU A 494 -28.08 5.76 -12.54
C LEU A 494 -27.46 5.83 -11.14
N LEU A 495 -26.40 6.63 -10.96
CA LEU A 495 -25.74 6.79 -9.67
C LEU A 495 -26.69 7.38 -8.61
N ILE A 496 -27.37 8.46 -8.96
CA ILE A 496 -28.33 9.13 -8.07
C ILE A 496 -29.47 8.18 -7.72
N LEU A 497 -29.98 7.41 -8.68
CA LEU A 497 -31.00 6.39 -8.45
C LEU A 497 -30.54 5.32 -7.45
N GLN A 498 -29.30 4.85 -7.54
CA GLN A 498 -28.75 3.85 -6.61
C GLN A 498 -28.70 4.39 -5.18
N GLU A 499 -28.19 5.60 -5.00
CA GLU A 499 -28.08 6.26 -3.69
C GLU A 499 -29.45 6.60 -3.10
N TYR A 500 -30.36 7.12 -3.92
CA TYR A 500 -31.71 7.43 -3.47
C TYR A 500 -32.49 6.15 -3.12
N SER A 501 -32.34 5.09 -3.92
CA SER A 501 -32.95 3.79 -3.62
C SER A 501 -32.44 3.21 -2.31
N GLN A 502 -31.15 3.41 -2.01
CA GLN A 502 -30.56 2.98 -0.75
C GLN A 502 -31.15 3.75 0.44
N LEU A 503 -31.27 5.07 0.33
CA LEU A 503 -31.93 5.90 1.35
C LEU A 503 -33.36 5.42 1.62
N LEU A 504 -34.16 5.18 0.58
CA LEU A 504 -35.55 4.73 0.74
C LEU A 504 -35.65 3.33 1.39
N ARG A 505 -34.71 2.42 1.11
CA ARG A 505 -34.63 1.11 1.79
C ARG A 505 -34.29 1.24 3.27
N GLU A 506 -33.37 2.14 3.62
CA GLU A 506 -32.98 2.37 5.01
C GLU A 506 -34.13 2.94 5.85
N GLU A 507 -35.03 3.70 5.22
CA GLU A 507 -36.23 4.27 5.85
C GLU A 507 -37.47 3.36 5.72
N ASP A 508 -37.32 2.14 5.21
CA ASP A 508 -38.41 1.19 4.92
C ASP A 508 -39.55 1.78 4.04
N LYS A 509 -39.23 2.77 3.20
CA LYS A 509 -40.16 3.48 2.29
C LYS A 509 -40.32 2.75 0.96
N TYR A 510 -40.75 1.50 1.00
CA TYR A 510 -40.82 0.63 -0.19
C TYR A 510 -41.85 1.08 -1.24
N GLY A 511 -42.95 1.73 -0.84
CA GLY A 511 -43.91 2.31 -1.79
C GLY A 511 -43.32 3.47 -2.60
N GLU A 512 -42.60 4.40 -1.96
CA GLU A 512 -41.88 5.47 -2.65
C GLU A 512 -40.78 4.90 -3.57
N LEU A 513 -40.07 3.87 -3.09
CA LEU A 513 -39.05 3.16 -3.88
C LEU A 513 -39.64 2.49 -5.12
N ALA A 514 -40.81 1.84 -5.01
CA ALA A 514 -41.47 1.21 -6.14
C ALA A 514 -41.86 2.24 -7.21
N VAL A 515 -42.38 3.42 -6.81
CA VAL A 515 -42.68 4.51 -7.75
C VAL A 515 -41.41 5.03 -8.44
N LEU A 516 -40.33 5.22 -7.67
CA LEU A 516 -39.04 5.65 -8.20
C LEU A 516 -38.49 4.67 -9.24
N LEU A 517 -38.48 3.37 -8.90
CA LEU A 517 -37.97 2.31 -9.78
C LEU A 517 -38.85 2.10 -11.01
N GLN A 518 -40.18 2.24 -10.90
CA GLN A 518 -41.09 2.18 -12.05
C GLN A 518 -40.73 3.27 -13.09
N LYS A 519 -40.55 4.52 -12.63
CA LYS A 519 -40.10 5.61 -13.51
C LYS A 519 -38.74 5.31 -14.14
N ALA A 520 -37.83 4.68 -13.39
CA ALA A 520 -36.51 4.30 -13.90
C ALA A 520 -36.59 3.21 -14.97
N VAL A 521 -37.46 2.21 -14.82
CA VAL A 521 -37.71 1.15 -15.81
C VAL A 521 -38.21 1.72 -17.14
N GLU A 522 -39.02 2.78 -17.07
CA GLU A 522 -39.59 3.48 -18.23
C GLU A 522 -38.62 4.47 -18.88
N ASN A 523 -37.51 4.80 -18.21
CA ASN A 523 -36.53 5.78 -18.70
C ASN A 523 -35.65 5.18 -19.82
N PRO A 524 -35.70 5.70 -21.06
CA PRO A 524 -34.90 5.17 -22.16
C PRO A 524 -33.39 5.23 -21.93
N LEU A 525 -32.90 6.17 -21.11
CA LEU A 525 -31.48 6.30 -20.76
C LEU A 525 -30.97 5.13 -19.92
N LEU A 526 -31.87 4.43 -19.23
CA LEU A 526 -31.57 3.30 -18.35
C LEU A 526 -31.97 1.95 -18.97
N ALA A 527 -32.32 1.93 -20.26
CA ALA A 527 -32.68 0.70 -20.97
C ALA A 527 -31.67 -0.45 -20.80
N PRO A 528 -30.33 -0.22 -20.81
CA PRO A 528 -29.35 -1.28 -20.54
C PRO A 528 -29.49 -1.93 -19.15
N GLN A 529 -30.07 -1.21 -18.18
CA GLN A 529 -30.25 -1.67 -16.80
C GLN A 529 -31.67 -2.16 -16.51
N ARG A 530 -32.55 -2.21 -17.52
CA ARG A 530 -33.97 -2.50 -17.36
C ARG A 530 -34.26 -3.78 -16.58
N ILE A 531 -33.54 -4.88 -16.86
CA ILE A 531 -33.74 -6.16 -16.16
C ILE A 531 -33.37 -6.05 -14.68
N ASN A 532 -32.27 -5.37 -14.36
CA ASN A 532 -31.86 -5.12 -12.98
C ASN A 532 -32.89 -4.23 -12.25
N LEU A 533 -33.41 -3.22 -12.93
CA LEU A 533 -34.43 -2.32 -12.37
C LEU A 533 -35.76 -3.03 -12.12
N LEU A 534 -36.20 -3.90 -13.03
CA LEU A 534 -37.38 -4.75 -12.82
C LEU A 534 -37.20 -5.68 -11.62
N TYR A 535 -36.01 -6.27 -11.46
CA TYR A 535 -35.70 -7.09 -10.28
C TYR A 535 -35.87 -6.28 -8.98
N PHE A 536 -35.27 -5.09 -8.88
CA PHE A 536 -35.40 -4.25 -7.70
C PHE A 536 -36.83 -3.72 -7.49
N LEU A 537 -37.57 -3.46 -8.59
CA LEU A 537 -38.96 -3.03 -8.53
C LEU A 537 -39.88 -4.14 -7.97
N ALA A 538 -39.66 -5.39 -8.38
CA ALA A 538 -40.41 -6.53 -7.83
C ALA A 538 -40.15 -6.71 -6.33
N ASP A 539 -38.88 -6.62 -5.90
CA ASP A 539 -38.52 -6.66 -4.47
C ASP A 539 -39.18 -5.50 -3.68
N ALA A 540 -39.12 -4.28 -4.20
CA ALA A 540 -39.74 -3.12 -3.55
C ALA A 540 -41.27 -3.28 -3.44
N ARG A 541 -41.94 -3.74 -4.50
CA ARG A 541 -43.39 -3.98 -4.49
C ARG A 541 -43.79 -5.05 -3.48
N GLU A 542 -43.08 -6.17 -3.44
CA GLU A 542 -43.39 -7.25 -2.49
C GLU A 542 -43.21 -6.79 -1.04
N ARG A 543 -42.13 -6.06 -0.74
CA ARG A 543 -41.91 -5.47 0.59
C ARG A 543 -42.93 -4.39 0.95
N ASN A 544 -43.54 -3.75 -0.04
CA ASN A 544 -44.66 -2.83 0.15
C ASN A 544 -46.03 -3.55 0.31
N GLY A 545 -46.06 -4.89 0.21
CA GLY A 545 -47.29 -5.69 0.29
C GLY A 545 -48.07 -5.80 -1.02
N GLU A 546 -47.47 -5.42 -2.16
CA GLU A 546 -48.09 -5.45 -3.49
C GLU A 546 -47.75 -6.74 -4.25
N THR A 547 -48.03 -7.91 -3.67
CA THR A 547 -47.57 -9.21 -4.18
C THR A 547 -47.97 -9.48 -5.63
N ASP A 548 -49.22 -9.27 -6.01
CA ASP A 548 -49.67 -9.49 -7.40
C ASP A 548 -48.94 -8.59 -8.40
N ALA A 549 -48.60 -7.36 -8.00
CA ALA A 549 -47.87 -6.43 -8.82
C ALA A 549 -46.37 -6.77 -8.88
N ALA A 550 -45.79 -7.31 -7.80
CA ALA A 550 -44.43 -7.83 -7.77
C ALA A 550 -44.27 -9.06 -8.69
N ILE A 551 -45.23 -9.98 -8.66
CA ILE A 551 -45.27 -11.17 -9.53
C ILE A 551 -45.29 -10.73 -11.00
N LYS A 552 -46.18 -9.81 -11.38
CA LYS A 552 -46.27 -9.31 -12.76
C LYS A 552 -44.95 -8.69 -13.25
N VAL A 553 -44.29 -7.89 -12.41
CA VAL A 553 -42.99 -7.27 -12.74
C VAL A 553 -41.91 -8.34 -12.90
N ASN A 554 -41.87 -9.32 -12.01
CA ASN A 554 -40.93 -10.43 -12.10
C ASN A 554 -41.18 -11.29 -13.36
N GLU A 555 -42.43 -11.58 -13.70
CA GLU A 555 -42.79 -12.29 -14.93
C GLU A 555 -42.34 -11.54 -16.18
N GLU A 556 -42.53 -10.23 -16.21
CA GLU A 556 -42.02 -9.38 -17.29
C GLU A 556 -40.49 -9.48 -17.42
N ALA A 557 -39.76 -9.41 -16.30
CA ALA A 557 -38.32 -9.58 -16.29
C ALA A 557 -37.91 -10.98 -16.81
N ARG A 558 -38.62 -12.03 -16.40
CA ARG A 558 -38.35 -13.42 -16.81
C ARG A 558 -38.63 -13.64 -18.29
N GLN A 559 -39.67 -13.02 -18.85
CA GLN A 559 -39.95 -13.08 -20.28
C GLN A 559 -38.84 -12.40 -21.09
N ALA A 560 -38.33 -11.27 -20.60
CA ALA A 560 -37.24 -10.55 -21.23
C ALA A 560 -35.87 -11.24 -21.06
N ALA A 561 -35.65 -11.97 -19.97
CA ALA A 561 -34.39 -12.67 -19.65
C ALA A 561 -34.62 -14.11 -19.12
N PRO A 562 -35.12 -15.04 -19.95
CA PRO A 562 -35.62 -16.37 -19.50
C PRO A 562 -34.54 -17.33 -19.00
N LYS A 563 -33.27 -17.02 -19.25
CA LYS A 563 -32.11 -17.80 -18.83
C LYS A 563 -31.42 -17.26 -17.57
N PHE A 564 -31.98 -16.22 -16.92
CA PHE A 564 -31.34 -15.60 -15.77
C PHE A 564 -31.88 -16.20 -14.45
N PRO A 565 -31.12 -17.10 -13.77
CA PRO A 565 -31.65 -17.87 -12.64
C PRO A 565 -32.09 -16.96 -11.48
N LEU A 566 -31.52 -15.75 -11.37
CA LEU A 566 -31.85 -14.81 -10.29
C LEU A 566 -33.35 -14.44 -10.30
N LEU A 567 -33.98 -14.41 -11.47
CA LEU A 567 -35.38 -14.04 -11.59
C LEU A 567 -36.31 -15.20 -11.19
N ASP A 568 -35.94 -16.44 -11.49
CA ASP A 568 -36.67 -17.63 -11.03
C ASP A 568 -36.53 -17.79 -9.51
N TYR A 569 -35.34 -17.50 -8.96
CA TYR A 569 -35.11 -17.43 -7.52
C TYR A 569 -36.02 -16.39 -6.85
N GLN A 570 -36.05 -15.17 -7.39
CA GLN A 570 -36.91 -14.10 -6.87
C GLN A 570 -38.39 -14.46 -6.95
N HIS A 571 -38.81 -15.15 -8.02
CA HIS A 571 -40.19 -15.60 -8.17
C HIS A 571 -40.61 -16.55 -7.04
N ALA A 572 -39.74 -17.50 -6.67
CA ALA A 572 -39.96 -18.37 -5.52
C ALA A 572 -39.95 -17.57 -4.20
N TRP A 573 -39.03 -16.60 -4.06
CA TRP A 573 -38.94 -15.73 -2.89
C TRP A 573 -40.20 -14.86 -2.69
N ILE A 574 -40.83 -14.35 -3.76
CA ILE A 574 -42.07 -13.55 -3.65
C ILE A 574 -43.21 -14.39 -3.04
N TYR A 575 -43.42 -15.63 -3.50
CA TYR A 575 -44.44 -16.51 -2.91
C TYR A 575 -44.12 -16.90 -1.48
N TYR A 576 -42.84 -17.13 -1.19
CA TYR A 576 -42.37 -17.38 0.18
C TYR A 576 -42.63 -16.18 1.10
N HIS A 577 -42.30 -14.97 0.67
CA HIS A 577 -42.46 -13.76 1.47
C HIS A 577 -43.94 -13.41 1.70
N SER A 578 -44.79 -13.63 0.69
CA SER A 578 -46.24 -13.45 0.79
C SER A 578 -46.98 -14.58 1.50
N HIS A 579 -46.27 -15.61 1.97
CA HIS A 579 -46.82 -16.78 2.67
C HIS A 579 -47.77 -17.63 1.81
N ASP A 580 -47.67 -17.56 0.48
CA ASP A 580 -48.34 -18.48 -0.45
C ASP A 580 -47.49 -19.76 -0.59
N TRP A 581 -47.51 -20.55 0.48
CA TRP A 581 -46.64 -21.70 0.67
C TRP A 581 -46.74 -22.75 -0.44
N ASP A 582 -47.95 -23.01 -0.93
CA ASP A 582 -48.18 -24.02 -1.96
C ASP A 582 -47.48 -23.63 -3.26
N LYS A 583 -47.61 -22.37 -3.70
CA LYS A 583 -46.90 -21.89 -4.88
C LYS A 583 -45.41 -21.78 -4.62
N ALA A 584 -45.01 -21.35 -3.42
CA ALA A 584 -43.61 -21.21 -3.04
C ALA A 584 -42.87 -22.56 -3.18
N ILE A 585 -43.42 -23.64 -2.61
CA ILE A 585 -42.87 -25.00 -2.71
C ILE A 585 -42.69 -25.41 -4.18
N VAL A 586 -43.72 -25.21 -5.01
CA VAL A 586 -43.66 -25.57 -6.44
C VAL A 586 -42.53 -24.82 -7.14
N GLN A 587 -42.40 -23.51 -6.90
CA GLN A 587 -41.36 -22.70 -7.55
C GLN A 587 -39.95 -23.08 -7.04
N MET A 588 -39.80 -23.36 -5.75
CA MET A 588 -38.51 -23.78 -5.16
C MET A 588 -38.05 -25.14 -5.71
N GLN A 589 -38.95 -26.13 -5.77
CA GLN A 589 -38.64 -27.44 -6.36
C GLN A 589 -38.26 -27.32 -7.84
N ASN A 590 -39.00 -26.50 -8.60
CA ASN A 590 -38.69 -26.20 -9.99
C ASN A 590 -37.32 -25.55 -10.13
N PHE A 591 -36.97 -24.60 -9.25
CA PHE A 591 -35.66 -23.94 -9.26
C PHE A 591 -34.52 -24.94 -9.03
N ILE A 592 -34.62 -25.77 -7.99
CA ILE A 592 -33.61 -26.79 -7.64
C ILE A 592 -33.37 -27.74 -8.81
N LYS A 593 -34.46 -28.19 -9.45
CA LYS A 593 -34.40 -29.10 -10.61
C LYS A 593 -33.82 -28.42 -11.85
N LYS A 594 -34.14 -27.14 -12.08
CA LYS A 594 -33.77 -26.40 -13.28
C LYS A 594 -32.32 -25.90 -13.24
N TYR A 595 -31.78 -25.60 -12.05
CA TYR A 595 -30.45 -25.00 -11.88
C TYR A 595 -29.57 -25.74 -10.84
N PRO A 596 -29.37 -27.07 -10.98
CA PRO A 596 -28.58 -27.84 -10.02
C PRO A 596 -27.12 -27.36 -9.91
N GLU A 597 -26.60 -26.66 -10.92
CA GLU A 597 -25.26 -26.08 -10.94
C GLU A 597 -25.10 -24.83 -10.04
N GLN A 598 -26.19 -24.16 -9.68
CA GLN A 598 -26.17 -22.92 -8.88
C GLN A 598 -26.07 -23.20 -7.38
N LYS A 599 -25.00 -23.90 -6.95
CA LYS A 599 -24.85 -24.50 -5.60
C LYS A 599 -25.28 -23.57 -4.45
N GLU A 600 -24.78 -22.34 -4.42
CA GLU A 600 -25.09 -21.37 -3.34
C GLU A 600 -26.57 -20.97 -3.31
N ARG A 601 -27.20 -20.78 -4.47
CA ARG A 601 -28.61 -20.42 -4.55
C ARG A 601 -29.52 -21.62 -4.32
N VAL A 602 -29.13 -22.80 -4.80
CA VAL A 602 -29.83 -24.06 -4.50
C VAL A 602 -29.84 -24.29 -3.00
N TYR A 603 -28.72 -24.05 -2.32
CA TYR A 603 -28.65 -24.09 -0.86
C TYR A 603 -29.68 -23.12 -0.24
N GLN A 604 -29.68 -21.84 -0.63
CA GLN A 604 -30.64 -20.86 -0.11
C GLN A 604 -32.10 -21.27 -0.35
N VAL A 605 -32.41 -21.79 -1.53
CA VAL A 605 -33.76 -22.27 -1.90
C VAL A 605 -34.16 -23.50 -1.10
N LYS A 606 -33.24 -24.45 -0.85
CA LYS A 606 -33.51 -25.61 0.01
C LYS A 606 -33.76 -25.19 1.46
N MET A 607 -33.04 -24.20 1.99
CA MET A 607 -33.34 -23.62 3.31
C MET A 607 -34.76 -23.02 3.35
N MET A 608 -35.12 -22.22 2.35
CA MET A 608 -36.50 -21.68 2.25
C MET A 608 -37.53 -22.80 2.18
N LEU A 609 -37.26 -23.86 1.39
CA LEU A 609 -38.17 -24.98 1.19
C LEU A 609 -38.39 -25.78 2.47
N SER A 610 -37.32 -26.05 3.23
CA SER A 610 -37.41 -26.69 4.53
C SER A 610 -38.28 -25.86 5.47
N ASN A 611 -37.98 -24.56 5.60
CA ASN A 611 -38.77 -23.67 6.45
C ASN A 611 -40.24 -23.62 6.01
N THR A 612 -40.53 -23.56 4.70
CA THR A 612 -41.92 -23.57 4.21
C THR A 612 -42.67 -24.84 4.61
N TYR A 613 -42.06 -26.02 4.53
CA TYR A 613 -42.70 -27.25 5.01
C TYR A 613 -42.99 -27.22 6.51
N VAL A 614 -42.03 -26.73 7.30
CA VAL A 614 -42.20 -26.58 8.76
C VAL A 614 -43.34 -25.60 9.08
N GLN A 615 -43.41 -24.46 8.39
CA GLN A 615 -44.50 -23.47 8.57
C GLN A 615 -45.87 -24.04 8.18
N GLN A 616 -45.94 -24.98 7.23
CA GLN A 616 -47.17 -25.71 6.90
C GLN A 616 -47.50 -26.85 7.88
N GLY A 617 -46.64 -27.13 8.86
CA GLY A 617 -46.81 -28.20 9.84
C GLY A 617 -46.29 -29.57 9.39
N ASP A 618 -45.63 -29.67 8.23
CA ASP A 618 -45.02 -30.90 7.71
C ASP A 618 -43.53 -30.97 8.10
N ILE A 619 -43.28 -31.07 9.41
CA ILE A 619 -41.93 -31.05 9.99
C ILE A 619 -41.04 -32.12 9.36
N ARG A 620 -41.58 -33.32 9.09
CA ARG A 620 -40.82 -34.43 8.49
C ARG A 620 -40.28 -34.09 7.11
N LYS A 621 -41.05 -33.37 6.28
CA LYS A 621 -40.53 -32.91 4.97
C LYS A 621 -39.49 -31.81 5.14
N GLY A 622 -39.65 -30.93 6.12
CA GLY A 622 -38.65 -29.92 6.46
C GLY A 622 -37.32 -30.53 6.88
N GLU A 623 -37.38 -31.50 7.79
CA GLU A 623 -36.26 -32.30 8.30
C GLU A 623 -35.56 -33.05 7.16
N ALA A 624 -36.32 -33.77 6.32
CA ALA A 624 -35.75 -34.52 5.19
C ALA A 624 -34.95 -33.64 4.21
N VAL A 625 -35.38 -32.40 3.97
CA VAL A 625 -34.62 -31.44 3.14
C VAL A 625 -33.30 -31.05 3.81
N LEU A 626 -33.30 -30.81 5.13
CA LEU A 626 -32.10 -30.46 5.87
C LEU A 626 -31.14 -31.65 6.00
N GLU A 627 -31.63 -32.87 6.18
CA GLU A 627 -30.83 -34.10 6.17
C GLU A 627 -30.12 -34.30 4.83
N GLU A 628 -30.81 -34.04 3.71
CA GLU A 628 -30.20 -34.06 2.37
C GLU A 628 -29.06 -33.02 2.27
N MET A 629 -29.28 -31.81 2.79
CA MET A 629 -28.26 -30.77 2.80
C MET A 629 -27.07 -31.10 3.72
N LEU A 630 -27.33 -31.73 4.87
CA LEU A 630 -26.29 -32.17 5.81
C LEU A 630 -25.45 -33.30 5.22
N ALA A 631 -26.04 -34.20 4.42
CA ALA A 631 -25.29 -35.24 3.72
C ALA A 631 -24.27 -34.65 2.73
N ASP A 632 -24.59 -33.52 2.10
CA ASP A 632 -23.71 -32.80 1.18
C ASP A 632 -22.60 -32.00 1.93
N ASP A 633 -22.90 -31.50 3.13
CA ASP A 633 -21.97 -30.73 3.99
C ASP A 633 -22.14 -31.08 5.49
N PRO A 634 -21.54 -32.19 5.97
CA PRO A 634 -21.80 -32.73 7.31
C PRO A 634 -21.39 -31.81 8.48
N GLU A 635 -20.47 -30.88 8.23
CA GLU A 635 -19.92 -29.98 9.23
C GLU A 635 -20.62 -28.61 9.23
N ASN A 636 -21.72 -28.45 8.48
CA ASN A 636 -22.42 -27.17 8.39
C ASN A 636 -23.13 -26.83 9.71
N PRO A 637 -22.69 -25.79 10.45
CA PRO A 637 -23.24 -25.50 11.77
C PRO A 637 -24.67 -24.96 11.68
N SER A 638 -25.05 -24.29 10.59
CA SER A 638 -26.40 -23.73 10.41
C SER A 638 -27.43 -24.84 10.19
N ILE A 639 -27.12 -25.85 9.36
CA ILE A 639 -28.02 -26.99 9.12
C ILE A 639 -28.15 -27.84 10.39
N ASN A 640 -27.04 -28.12 11.08
CA ASN A 640 -27.06 -28.85 12.35
C ASN A 640 -27.88 -28.11 13.43
N ASN A 641 -27.77 -26.78 13.48
CA ASN A 641 -28.59 -25.97 14.37
C ASN A 641 -30.08 -26.08 14.03
N ASP A 642 -30.46 -25.92 12.76
CA ASP A 642 -31.86 -25.95 12.34
C ASP A 642 -32.49 -27.34 12.52
N LEU A 643 -31.74 -28.42 12.26
CA LEU A 643 -32.17 -29.79 12.58
C LEU A 643 -32.36 -30.03 14.08
N GLY A 644 -31.54 -29.41 14.93
CA GLY A 644 -31.70 -29.51 16.39
C GLY A 644 -32.93 -28.77 16.93
N TYR A 645 -33.52 -27.86 16.15
CA TYR A 645 -34.72 -27.12 16.50
C TYR A 645 -36.03 -27.80 16.04
N LEU A 646 -35.96 -28.66 15.03
CA LEU A 646 -37.09 -29.47 14.53
C LEU A 646 -37.25 -30.75 15.34
#